data_AF-A0A1Q7T016-F1
#
_entry.id   AF-A0A1Q7T016-F1
#
_cell.length_a   1.000
_cell.length_b   1.000
_cell.length_c   1.000
_cell.angle_alpha   90.00
_cell.angle_beta   90.00
_cell.angle_gamma   90.00
#
_symmetry.space_group_name_H-M   'P 1'
#
loop_
_entity.id
_entity.type
_entity.pdbx_description
1 polymer ?
#
loop_
_entity_poly.entity_id
_entity_poly.type
_entity_poly.pdbx_seq_one_letter_code
_entity_poly.pdbx_strand_id
1 'polypeptide(L)'
;MNKADATLGEIIAAYDAIAEAQRELPELEREITELDRREHEELPELEKRVKELVDLTRSFGTLERLSNDLLSAVNTIKGLEKDLNNYQEWQKDNTDVDTQISNLRQQMEEERQSLNELEEQRRAGRPKLETRLSRLRELRERLAALHRAEEKYTQRVMQQVLVEENNVQLAKVRKDLAEVERELNLVEAEARQAQQEVDTLEKRLREFSIGRKLEEWQRFKELSDGLAEAEQQVMAAHRHQGQLTTAALEARRAAIRWLFASIGGGTLGVILGVVALFMLSQQAVLALVLGLLALALLAGAGYSFYSYNKARNLEQIANGHMLEAINQVGMMVAAREAAVRKGGQRDALAQVEREIHSLGGSVPGSPEEAQQRLKEIQDKGESLADLQQRLTEKRDAAQAVGKRVNRKMEAVEALRSERQRLEDQCKNEGWDDYDAKLRSDRIAIQDRQNEIASRAGQEGLSIPNFDASVATAASAAEPSTTVDDLEMAVGDAIQVTEREIVSLDGKLNLITDLKAKLKRQQASLDILLVSKRALAKRGERYQGMNVVEQTERAREQQLTLRSAMQSLQDSLRQRVKHLGVSFGQTAINNEEVAARKQLEALHITLGKRVHLQSRRDNYLAVLKDRQDALADHYNRLAKYSGSLGSWIVPANPFAETLVALRQRCTQEIIEADENGILQELEKIQEQENASKAKIELCRQEIEGAHERIAVMLVQRKRPPTRGYNFTDIVSVWPLVGEYTTSDRERLEEEHESVEQELEELEQQELALSKQLQTGGVKLDLAQARARMQQQERSYETRKYGSQLLKSTTERLMRKMLPRTEYYMQQILPLLTSGRYHDVHLRTEEEEGTASGGPLQVRVWDTAAGEYVPKSALSGGAADQLSLALRLAFAIAALPRELAAAPGFVLLDEPLSSFDRGRTQALVNVVTGEILGQHFEQVLFVSHSSAFDPAMFPYHVYMENGVVVESNLPVVALVPAPAMNSNESQSEGAEKESVAEVAGGVSEEKKVEEVEPASVGGDL
;
A
#
# COMPACT_ATOMS: atom_id res chain seq x y z
N MET A 1 5.46 -77.51 -143.97
CA MET A 1 4.00 -77.50 -143.69
C MET A 1 3.68 -76.62 -142.50
N ASN A 2 4.30 -76.79 -141.33
CA ASN A 2 3.98 -76.07 -140.07
C ASN A 2 3.69 -74.55 -140.18
N LYS A 3 4.38 -73.80 -141.05
CA LYS A 3 4.09 -72.35 -141.27
C LYS A 3 2.73 -72.08 -141.94
N ALA A 4 2.23 -73.01 -142.76
CA ALA A 4 0.91 -72.93 -143.40
C ALA A 4 -0.21 -73.30 -142.43
N ASP A 5 -0.01 -74.36 -141.62
CA ASP A 5 -0.94 -74.74 -140.54
C ASP A 5 -1.06 -73.61 -139.50
N ALA A 6 0.05 -72.93 -139.18
CA ALA A 6 0.04 -71.74 -138.33
C ALA A 6 -0.85 -70.63 -138.91
N THR A 7 -0.71 -70.27 -140.19
CA THR A 7 -1.59 -69.29 -140.84
C THR A 7 -3.05 -69.74 -140.96
N LEU A 8 -3.33 -71.04 -140.99
CA LEU A 8 -4.70 -71.57 -141.02
C LEU A 8 -5.34 -71.50 -139.61
N GLY A 9 -4.55 -71.76 -138.56
CA GLY A 9 -4.93 -71.49 -137.17
C GLY A 9 -5.12 -70.00 -136.89
N GLU A 10 -4.28 -69.12 -137.45
CA GLU A 10 -4.43 -67.66 -137.39
C GLU A 10 -5.77 -67.20 -138.01
N ILE A 11 -6.21 -67.82 -139.10
CA ILE A 11 -7.52 -67.54 -139.75
C ILE A 11 -8.69 -68.01 -138.87
N ILE A 12 -8.63 -69.20 -138.29
CA ILE A 12 -9.69 -69.70 -137.40
C ILE A 12 -9.81 -68.80 -136.15
N ALA A 13 -8.68 -68.50 -135.50
CA ALA A 13 -8.64 -67.61 -134.34
C ALA A 13 -9.11 -66.17 -134.67
N ALA A 14 -8.96 -65.70 -135.91
CA ALA A 14 -9.53 -64.44 -136.34
C ALA A 14 -11.06 -64.48 -136.47
N TYR A 15 -11.63 -65.59 -136.97
CA TYR A 15 -13.08 -65.78 -137.01
C TYR A 15 -13.70 -65.92 -135.61
N ASP A 16 -13.08 -66.69 -134.71
CA ASP A 16 -13.55 -66.83 -133.33
C ASP A 16 -13.52 -65.49 -132.59
N ALA A 17 -12.45 -64.70 -132.74
CA ALA A 17 -12.34 -63.36 -132.16
C ALA A 17 -13.37 -62.36 -132.73
N ILE A 18 -13.74 -62.48 -134.01
CA ILE A 18 -14.82 -61.67 -134.61
C ILE A 18 -16.18 -62.08 -134.04
N ALA A 19 -16.43 -63.37 -133.82
CA ALA A 19 -17.67 -63.86 -133.21
C ALA A 19 -17.81 -63.45 -131.73
N GLU A 20 -16.72 -63.47 -130.96
CA GLU A 20 -16.69 -62.95 -129.58
C GLU A 20 -16.98 -61.44 -129.56
N ALA A 21 -16.29 -60.66 -130.38
CA ALA A 21 -16.50 -59.21 -130.47
C ALA A 21 -17.94 -58.83 -130.88
N GLN A 22 -18.53 -59.55 -131.85
CA GLN A 22 -19.92 -59.33 -132.27
C GLN A 22 -20.95 -59.63 -131.18
N ARG A 23 -20.60 -60.46 -130.18
CA ARG A 23 -21.46 -60.75 -129.02
C ARG A 23 -21.29 -59.73 -127.90
N GLU A 24 -20.06 -59.41 -127.53
CA GLU A 24 -19.77 -58.52 -126.39
C GLU A 24 -20.11 -57.04 -126.68
N LEU A 25 -19.97 -56.57 -127.92
CA LEU A 25 -20.24 -55.17 -128.29
C LEU A 25 -21.66 -54.67 -127.93
N PRO A 26 -22.78 -55.33 -128.30
CA PRO A 26 -24.11 -54.86 -127.94
C PRO A 26 -24.43 -54.96 -126.44
N GLU A 27 -23.78 -55.88 -125.71
CA GLU A 27 -23.89 -55.95 -124.25
C GLU A 27 -23.16 -54.77 -123.59
N LEU A 28 -21.94 -54.44 -124.05
CA LEU A 28 -21.16 -53.27 -123.60
C LEU A 28 -21.85 -51.94 -123.93
N GLU A 29 -22.45 -51.78 -125.11
CA GLU A 29 -23.21 -50.57 -125.46
C GLU A 29 -24.45 -50.39 -124.59
N ARG A 30 -25.11 -51.48 -124.19
CA ARG A 30 -26.21 -51.45 -123.23
C ARG A 30 -25.76 -51.06 -121.82
N GLU A 31 -24.63 -51.57 -121.35
CA GLU A 31 -24.08 -51.16 -120.04
C GLU A 31 -23.64 -49.69 -120.04
N ILE A 32 -23.00 -49.22 -121.11
CA ILE A 32 -22.58 -47.82 -121.23
C ILE A 32 -23.79 -46.87 -121.24
N THR A 33 -24.84 -47.18 -122.02
CA THR A 33 -26.05 -46.33 -122.07
C THR A 33 -26.84 -46.30 -120.75
N GLU A 34 -26.86 -47.39 -119.98
CA GLU A 34 -27.44 -47.40 -118.63
C GLU A 34 -26.58 -46.61 -117.62
N LEU A 35 -25.25 -46.60 -117.75
CA LEU A 35 -24.38 -45.71 -116.95
C LEU A 35 -24.56 -44.24 -117.34
N ASP A 36 -24.65 -43.92 -118.62
CA ASP A 36 -24.89 -42.55 -119.10
C ASP A 36 -26.26 -42.04 -118.62
N ARG A 37 -27.31 -42.88 -118.59
CA ARG A 37 -28.60 -42.54 -117.98
C ARG A 37 -28.44 -42.16 -116.50
N ARG A 38 -27.70 -42.95 -115.72
CA ARG A 38 -27.46 -42.70 -114.28
C ARG A 38 -26.64 -41.43 -114.03
N GLU A 39 -25.74 -41.06 -114.93
CA GLU A 39 -25.00 -39.80 -114.85
C GLU A 39 -25.90 -38.57 -115.08
N HIS A 40 -26.92 -38.69 -115.95
CA HIS A 40 -27.81 -37.57 -116.28
C HIS A 40 -29.04 -37.46 -115.36
N GLU A 41 -29.54 -38.58 -114.83
CA GLU A 41 -30.75 -38.62 -114.00
C GLU A 41 -30.41 -38.75 -112.50
N GLU A 42 -29.72 -39.82 -112.09
CA GLU A 42 -29.57 -40.21 -110.68
C GLU A 42 -28.50 -39.38 -109.95
N LEU A 43 -27.41 -39.02 -110.62
CA LEU A 43 -26.32 -38.21 -110.04
C LEU A 43 -26.76 -36.81 -109.57
N PRO A 44 -27.35 -35.94 -110.41
CA PRO A 44 -27.69 -34.56 -110.00
C PRO A 44 -28.77 -34.49 -108.92
N GLU A 45 -29.72 -35.43 -108.89
CA GLU A 45 -30.70 -35.52 -107.79
C GLU A 45 -30.03 -35.88 -106.46
N LEU A 46 -29.07 -36.82 -106.49
CA LEU A 46 -28.39 -37.29 -105.29
C LEU A 46 -27.37 -36.27 -104.77
N GLU A 47 -26.62 -35.60 -105.65
CA GLU A 47 -25.75 -34.47 -105.27
C GLU A 47 -26.54 -33.35 -104.60
N LYS A 48 -27.71 -33.01 -105.15
CA LYS A 48 -28.64 -32.03 -104.57
C LYS A 48 -29.11 -32.47 -103.19
N ARG A 49 -29.53 -33.74 -103.02
CA ARG A 49 -29.94 -34.29 -101.72
C ARG A 49 -28.82 -34.22 -100.68
N VAL A 50 -27.58 -34.59 -101.05
CA VAL A 50 -26.41 -34.49 -100.15
C VAL A 50 -26.14 -33.04 -99.75
N LYS A 51 -26.23 -32.09 -100.69
CA LYS A 51 -26.04 -30.66 -100.40
C LYS A 51 -27.11 -30.10 -99.45
N GLU A 52 -28.37 -30.42 -99.68
CA GLU A 52 -29.50 -29.98 -98.84
C GLU A 52 -29.42 -30.57 -97.42
N LEU A 53 -28.93 -31.80 -97.27
CA LEU A 53 -28.65 -32.41 -95.96
C LEU A 53 -27.45 -31.75 -95.26
N VAL A 54 -26.35 -31.48 -95.95
CA VAL A 54 -25.17 -30.78 -95.38
C VAL A 54 -25.52 -29.39 -94.84
N ASP A 55 -26.35 -28.62 -95.55
CA ASP A 55 -26.79 -27.29 -95.10
C ASP A 55 -27.82 -27.35 -93.96
N LEU A 56 -28.55 -28.47 -93.81
CA LEU A 56 -29.31 -28.76 -92.59
C LEU A 56 -28.39 -29.09 -91.41
N THR A 57 -27.42 -30.01 -91.56
CA THR A 57 -26.45 -30.36 -90.51
C THR A 57 -25.73 -29.13 -89.96
N ARG A 58 -25.28 -28.23 -90.85
CA ARG A 58 -24.73 -26.92 -90.49
C ARG A 58 -25.70 -26.06 -89.66
N SER A 59 -26.98 -26.00 -90.05
CA SER A 59 -27.96 -25.15 -89.38
C SER A 59 -28.58 -25.74 -88.10
N PHE A 60 -28.54 -27.07 -87.92
CA PHE A 60 -28.71 -27.69 -86.60
C PHE A 60 -27.52 -27.36 -85.67
N GLY A 61 -26.29 -27.38 -86.18
CA GLY A 61 -25.11 -26.93 -85.42
C GLY A 61 -25.17 -25.45 -84.99
N THR A 62 -25.86 -24.57 -85.73
CA THR A 62 -26.14 -23.20 -85.26
C THR A 62 -27.24 -23.13 -84.21
N LEU A 63 -28.24 -24.02 -84.24
CA LEU A 63 -29.27 -24.10 -83.20
C LEU A 63 -28.68 -24.60 -81.87
N GLU A 64 -27.77 -25.57 -81.92
CA GLU A 64 -27.02 -26.08 -80.76
C GLU A 64 -26.20 -24.96 -80.09
N ARG A 65 -25.49 -24.14 -80.88
CA ARG A 65 -24.76 -22.95 -80.39
C ARG A 65 -25.69 -21.94 -79.73
N LEU A 66 -26.76 -21.52 -80.41
CA LEU A 66 -27.74 -20.56 -79.86
C LEU A 66 -28.40 -21.07 -78.56
N SER A 67 -28.60 -22.39 -78.42
CA SER A 67 -29.09 -23.00 -77.18
C SER A 67 -28.07 -22.86 -76.04
N ASN A 68 -26.78 -23.06 -76.31
CA ASN A 68 -25.71 -22.90 -75.33
C ASN A 68 -25.48 -21.42 -74.98
N ASP A 69 -25.55 -20.52 -75.96
CA ASP A 69 -25.47 -19.07 -75.76
C ASP A 69 -26.63 -18.55 -74.89
N LEU A 70 -27.86 -19.04 -75.14
CA LEU A 70 -29.03 -18.74 -74.31
C LEU A 70 -28.89 -19.25 -72.87
N LEU A 71 -28.33 -20.46 -72.69
CA LEU A 71 -28.07 -21.03 -71.36
C LEU A 71 -26.98 -20.24 -70.61
N SER A 72 -25.96 -19.77 -71.33
CA SER A 72 -24.95 -18.83 -70.80
C SER A 72 -25.60 -17.51 -70.36
N ALA A 73 -26.44 -16.90 -71.20
CA ALA A 73 -27.17 -15.68 -70.86
C ALA A 73 -28.11 -15.83 -69.65
N VAL A 74 -28.78 -16.98 -69.49
CA VAL A 74 -29.58 -17.27 -68.29
C VAL A 74 -28.71 -17.35 -67.03
N ASN A 75 -27.51 -17.93 -67.13
CA ASN A 75 -26.58 -17.99 -66.00
C ASN A 75 -25.99 -16.62 -65.65
N THR A 76 -25.71 -15.74 -66.62
CA THR A 76 -25.24 -14.37 -66.33
C THR A 76 -26.35 -13.52 -65.70
N ILE A 77 -27.60 -13.61 -66.18
CA ILE A 77 -28.76 -12.97 -65.53
C ILE A 77 -28.89 -13.42 -64.08
N LYS A 78 -28.81 -14.72 -63.80
CA LYS A 78 -28.90 -15.28 -62.44
C LYS A 78 -27.76 -14.79 -61.53
N GLY A 79 -26.58 -14.51 -62.08
CA GLY A 79 -25.48 -13.86 -61.37
C GLY A 79 -25.81 -12.39 -61.04
N LEU A 80 -26.16 -11.61 -62.06
CA LEU A 80 -26.47 -10.18 -61.92
C LEU A 80 -27.70 -9.91 -61.02
N GLU A 81 -28.71 -10.77 -61.02
CA GLU A 81 -29.86 -10.69 -60.10
C GLU A 81 -29.46 -10.95 -58.64
N LYS A 82 -28.51 -11.87 -58.40
CA LYS A 82 -27.95 -12.08 -57.07
C LYS A 82 -27.18 -10.86 -56.60
N ASP A 83 -26.37 -10.25 -57.47
CA ASP A 83 -25.58 -9.06 -57.13
C ASP A 83 -26.43 -7.79 -56.99
N LEU A 84 -27.54 -7.69 -57.73
CA LEU A 84 -28.56 -6.64 -57.51
C LEU A 84 -29.18 -6.74 -56.11
N ASN A 85 -29.54 -7.95 -55.66
CA ASN A 85 -30.05 -8.17 -54.31
C ASN A 85 -28.98 -7.85 -53.25
N ASN A 86 -27.73 -8.31 -53.46
CA ASN A 86 -26.59 -8.00 -52.58
C ASN A 86 -26.32 -6.48 -52.47
N TYR A 87 -26.54 -5.74 -53.56
CA TYR A 87 -26.40 -4.28 -53.62
C TYR A 87 -27.53 -3.57 -52.86
N GLN A 88 -28.78 -4.00 -53.03
CA GLN A 88 -29.93 -3.43 -52.30
C GLN A 88 -29.82 -3.66 -50.78
N GLU A 89 -29.40 -4.86 -50.36
CA GLU A 89 -29.11 -5.18 -48.95
C GLU A 89 -28.00 -4.25 -48.41
N TRP A 90 -26.87 -4.16 -49.11
CA TRP A 90 -25.76 -3.28 -48.74
C TRP A 90 -26.16 -1.80 -48.66
N GLN A 91 -26.98 -1.31 -49.61
CA GLN A 91 -27.42 0.08 -49.65
C GLN A 91 -28.27 0.40 -48.41
N LYS A 92 -29.17 -0.53 -48.02
CA LYS A 92 -29.98 -0.40 -46.82
C LYS A 92 -29.12 -0.44 -45.55
N ASP A 93 -28.23 -1.41 -45.41
CA ASP A 93 -27.31 -1.52 -44.27
C ASP A 93 -26.50 -0.22 -44.08
N ASN A 94 -26.02 0.37 -45.18
CA ASN A 94 -25.27 1.63 -45.13
C ASN A 94 -26.15 2.81 -44.68
N THR A 95 -27.40 2.92 -45.13
CA THR A 95 -28.32 3.97 -44.64
C THR A 95 -28.75 3.78 -43.19
N ASP A 96 -28.93 2.53 -42.75
CA ASP A 96 -29.30 2.20 -41.37
C ASP A 96 -28.13 2.51 -40.42
N VAL A 97 -26.87 2.25 -40.82
CA VAL A 97 -25.67 2.65 -40.06
C VAL A 97 -25.46 4.17 -40.07
N ASP A 98 -25.72 4.86 -41.18
CA ASP A 98 -25.54 6.32 -41.25
C ASP A 98 -26.57 7.10 -40.40
N THR A 99 -27.82 6.65 -40.36
CA THR A 99 -28.83 7.23 -39.46
C THR A 99 -28.49 6.97 -37.98
N GLN A 100 -28.02 5.77 -37.64
CA GLN A 100 -27.53 5.46 -36.28
C GLN A 100 -26.35 6.35 -35.87
N ILE A 101 -25.35 6.54 -36.74
CA ILE A 101 -24.20 7.44 -36.50
C ILE A 101 -24.67 8.89 -36.30
N SER A 102 -25.62 9.38 -37.11
CA SER A 102 -26.16 10.73 -36.98
C SER A 102 -26.87 10.94 -35.64
N ASN A 103 -27.80 10.05 -35.30
CA ASN A 103 -28.59 10.13 -34.06
C ASN A 103 -27.70 10.04 -32.81
N LEU A 104 -26.72 9.14 -32.80
CA LEU A 104 -25.79 8.96 -31.69
C LEU A 104 -24.88 10.19 -31.51
N ARG A 105 -24.44 10.82 -32.61
CA ARG A 105 -23.65 12.06 -32.56
C ARG A 105 -24.45 13.23 -31.98
N GLN A 106 -25.73 13.36 -32.34
CA GLN A 106 -26.60 14.38 -31.75
C GLN A 106 -26.75 14.18 -30.24
N GLN A 107 -27.05 12.96 -29.80
CA GLN A 107 -27.19 12.63 -28.37
C GLN A 107 -25.91 12.92 -27.57
N MET A 108 -24.73 12.58 -28.11
CA MET A 108 -23.47 12.92 -27.43
C MET A 108 -23.23 14.42 -27.35
N GLU A 109 -23.67 15.21 -28.32
CA GLU A 109 -23.48 16.67 -28.29
C GLU A 109 -24.43 17.32 -27.26
N GLU A 110 -25.69 16.88 -27.18
CA GLU A 110 -26.65 17.28 -26.14
C GLU A 110 -26.16 16.92 -24.71
N GLU A 111 -25.60 15.71 -24.54
CA GLU A 111 -25.01 15.27 -23.26
C GLU A 111 -23.71 16.01 -22.92
N ARG A 112 -22.93 16.41 -23.92
CA ARG A 112 -21.72 17.21 -23.72
C ARG A 112 -22.03 18.65 -23.34
N GLN A 113 -23.06 19.24 -23.92
CA GLN A 113 -23.51 20.60 -23.58
C GLN A 113 -24.03 20.64 -22.14
N SER A 114 -24.92 19.72 -21.76
CA SER A 114 -25.41 19.62 -20.37
C SER A 114 -24.30 19.30 -19.35
N LEU A 115 -23.29 18.49 -19.71
CA LEU A 115 -22.10 18.28 -18.86
C LEU A 115 -21.28 19.56 -18.70
N ASN A 116 -21.06 20.33 -19.78
CA ASN A 116 -20.34 21.60 -19.73
C ASN A 116 -21.08 22.62 -18.83
N GLU A 117 -22.39 22.76 -18.98
CA GLU A 117 -23.21 23.66 -18.13
C GLU A 117 -23.13 23.30 -16.64
N LEU A 118 -23.17 22.00 -16.31
CA LEU A 118 -23.06 21.52 -14.93
C LEU A 118 -21.65 21.73 -14.36
N GLU A 119 -20.60 21.50 -15.15
CA GLU A 119 -19.23 21.81 -14.74
C GLU A 119 -19.01 23.32 -14.57
N GLU A 120 -19.55 24.16 -15.46
CA GLU A 120 -19.42 25.62 -15.38
C GLU A 120 -20.19 26.20 -14.18
N GLN A 121 -21.42 25.76 -13.93
CA GLN A 121 -22.17 26.08 -12.71
C GLN A 121 -21.35 25.74 -11.44
N ARG A 122 -20.71 24.56 -11.41
CA ARG A 122 -19.89 24.15 -10.26
C ARG A 122 -18.60 24.98 -10.14
N ARG A 123 -17.87 25.19 -11.23
CA ARG A 123 -16.62 25.98 -11.28
C ARG A 123 -16.84 27.45 -10.88
N ALA A 124 -17.93 28.07 -11.33
CA ALA A 124 -18.23 29.48 -11.05
C ALA A 124 -19.00 29.73 -9.74
N GLY A 125 -19.80 28.76 -9.29
CA GLY A 125 -20.63 28.86 -8.08
C GLY A 125 -19.88 28.47 -6.79
N ARG A 126 -19.22 27.30 -6.79
CA ARG A 126 -18.58 26.72 -5.59
C ARG A 126 -17.60 27.68 -4.88
N PRO A 127 -16.58 28.29 -5.54
CA PRO A 127 -15.62 29.14 -4.84
C PRO A 127 -16.26 30.42 -4.26
N LYS A 128 -17.37 30.91 -4.83
CA LYS A 128 -18.13 32.04 -4.27
C LYS A 128 -18.81 31.65 -2.97
N LEU A 129 -19.43 30.47 -2.92
CA LEU A 129 -20.06 29.94 -1.71
C LEU A 129 -19.03 29.57 -0.64
N GLU A 130 -17.89 28.98 -1.01
CA GLU A 130 -16.78 28.71 -0.07
C GLU A 130 -16.19 30.01 0.52
N THR A 131 -16.02 31.05 -0.31
CA THR A 131 -15.60 32.38 0.15
C THR A 131 -16.61 32.99 1.13
N ARG A 132 -17.92 32.93 0.79
CA ARG A 132 -19.01 33.42 1.64
C ARG A 132 -19.05 32.68 2.98
N LEU A 133 -18.97 31.35 2.94
CA LEU A 133 -18.92 30.47 4.10
C LEU A 133 -17.75 30.83 5.02
N SER A 134 -16.57 31.14 4.45
CA SER A 134 -15.42 31.59 5.22
C SER A 134 -15.68 32.91 5.94
N ARG A 135 -16.26 33.92 5.26
CA ARG A 135 -16.59 35.23 5.86
C ARG A 135 -17.65 35.11 6.97
N LEU A 136 -18.68 34.30 6.77
CA LEU A 136 -19.71 34.04 7.78
C LEU A 136 -19.15 33.31 9.00
N ARG A 137 -18.27 32.33 8.81
CA ARG A 137 -17.60 31.63 9.92
C ARG A 137 -16.65 32.54 10.71
N GLU A 138 -15.89 33.39 10.01
CA GLU A 138 -15.03 34.42 10.62
C GLU A 138 -15.87 35.42 11.44
N LEU A 139 -17.03 35.83 10.94
CA LEU A 139 -17.97 36.71 11.64
C LEU A 139 -18.55 36.05 12.90
N ARG A 140 -18.91 34.76 12.85
CA ARG A 140 -19.34 33.99 14.03
C ARG A 140 -18.24 33.89 15.10
N GLU A 141 -16.99 33.68 14.68
CA GLU A 141 -15.86 33.67 15.62
C GLU A 141 -15.66 35.04 16.29
N ARG A 142 -15.91 36.14 15.56
CA ARG A 142 -15.85 37.51 16.09
C ARG A 142 -16.98 37.80 17.09
N LEU A 143 -18.20 37.30 16.85
CA LEU A 143 -19.30 37.37 17.82
C LEU A 143 -18.96 36.61 19.12
N ALA A 144 -18.40 35.40 19.02
CA ALA A 144 -17.92 34.66 20.18
C ALA A 144 -16.75 35.36 20.90
N ALA A 145 -15.93 36.12 20.17
CA ALA A 145 -14.84 36.93 20.74
C ALA A 145 -15.33 38.26 21.37
N LEU A 146 -16.50 38.76 20.99
CA LEU A 146 -17.19 39.88 21.64
C LEU A 146 -17.78 39.43 22.99
N HIS A 147 -18.57 38.34 22.99
CA HIS A 147 -19.13 37.74 24.20
C HIS A 147 -18.06 37.52 25.29
N ARG A 148 -16.93 36.89 24.95
CA ARG A 148 -15.81 36.66 25.88
C ARG A 148 -15.10 37.94 26.37
N ALA A 149 -15.29 39.07 25.71
CA ALA A 149 -14.78 40.37 26.16
C ALA A 149 -15.78 41.04 27.12
N GLU A 150 -17.08 40.97 26.81
CA GLU A 150 -18.17 41.48 27.65
C GLU A 150 -18.29 40.68 28.97
N GLU A 151 -18.09 39.36 28.94
CA GLU A 151 -17.94 38.51 30.15
C GLU A 151 -16.77 38.96 31.04
N LYS A 152 -15.61 39.27 30.46
CA LYS A 152 -14.43 39.72 31.23
C LYS A 152 -14.63 41.10 31.83
N TYR A 153 -15.28 41.99 31.09
CA TYR A 153 -15.61 43.33 31.56
C TYR A 153 -16.62 43.27 32.71
N THR A 154 -17.71 42.51 32.57
CA THR A 154 -18.72 42.34 33.65
C THR A 154 -18.13 41.71 34.90
N GLN A 155 -17.27 40.68 34.78
CA GLN A 155 -16.53 40.10 35.91
C GLN A 155 -15.66 41.13 36.65
N ARG A 156 -14.99 42.05 35.92
CA ARG A 156 -14.20 43.13 36.53
C ARG A 156 -15.07 44.23 37.15
N VAL A 157 -16.18 44.60 36.52
CA VAL A 157 -17.14 45.54 37.11
C VAL A 157 -17.71 45.01 38.43
N MET A 158 -17.98 43.71 38.55
CA MET A 158 -18.40 43.10 39.82
C MET A 158 -17.30 43.13 40.90
N GLN A 159 -16.04 42.98 40.51
CA GLN A 159 -14.88 43.04 41.42
C GLN A 159 -14.56 44.47 41.90
N GLN A 160 -14.96 45.52 41.17
CA GLN A 160 -14.70 46.92 41.53
C GLN A 160 -15.15 47.27 42.96
N VAL A 161 -16.26 46.70 43.43
CA VAL A 161 -16.77 46.90 44.80
C VAL A 161 -15.75 46.49 45.86
N LEU A 162 -15.03 45.37 45.66
CA LEU A 162 -14.00 44.88 46.59
C LEU A 162 -12.77 45.80 46.63
N VAL A 163 -12.43 46.40 45.49
CA VAL A 163 -11.36 47.40 45.36
C VAL A 163 -11.71 48.67 46.12
N GLU A 164 -12.95 49.15 46.00
CA GLU A 164 -13.45 50.32 46.74
C GLU A 164 -13.51 50.05 48.26
N GLU A 165 -13.99 48.88 48.68
CA GLU A 165 -14.03 48.47 50.10
C GLU A 165 -12.64 48.41 50.74
N ASN A 166 -11.65 47.80 50.08
CA ASN A 166 -10.27 47.75 50.62
C ASN A 166 -9.67 49.15 50.71
N ASN A 167 -9.81 49.99 49.68
CA ASN A 167 -9.31 51.37 49.70
C ASN A 167 -9.88 52.18 50.89
N VAL A 168 -11.17 52.01 51.22
CA VAL A 168 -11.79 52.65 52.38
C VAL A 168 -11.21 52.12 53.71
N GLN A 169 -11.02 50.80 53.84
CA GLN A 169 -10.41 50.19 55.03
C GLN A 169 -8.95 50.64 55.22
N LEU A 170 -8.16 50.63 54.17
CA LEU A 170 -6.75 51.02 54.15
C LEU A 170 -6.57 52.52 54.46
N ALA A 171 -7.47 53.39 53.99
CA ALA A 171 -7.53 54.79 54.40
C ALA A 171 -7.85 54.97 55.90
N LYS A 172 -8.77 54.16 56.45
CA LYS A 172 -9.12 54.16 57.87
C LYS A 172 -7.95 53.73 58.75
N VAL A 173 -7.33 52.57 58.46
CA VAL A 173 -6.21 52.04 59.26
C VAL A 173 -5.02 53.02 59.25
N ARG A 174 -4.74 53.68 58.12
CA ARG A 174 -3.73 54.76 58.04
C ARG A 174 -4.02 55.94 58.96
N LYS A 175 -5.29 56.32 59.12
CA LYS A 175 -5.72 57.40 60.03
C LYS A 175 -5.57 56.97 61.49
N ASP A 176 -6.11 55.81 61.84
CA ASP A 176 -6.16 55.33 63.22
C ASP A 176 -4.73 55.07 63.76
N LEU A 177 -3.83 54.52 62.94
CA LEU A 177 -2.40 54.36 63.23
C LEU A 177 -1.73 55.71 63.57
N ALA A 178 -1.98 56.74 62.75
CA ALA A 178 -1.41 58.07 62.93
C ALA A 178 -1.99 58.82 64.15
N GLU A 179 -3.06 58.32 64.77
CA GLU A 179 -3.63 58.83 66.02
C GLU A 179 -2.97 58.15 67.24
N VAL A 180 -2.92 56.81 67.24
CA VAL A 180 -2.32 56.02 68.34
C VAL A 180 -0.82 56.27 68.48
N GLU A 181 -0.09 56.48 67.38
CA GLU A 181 1.34 56.84 67.42
C GLU A 181 1.59 58.17 68.16
N ARG A 182 0.66 59.14 68.11
CA ARG A 182 0.80 60.40 68.88
C ARG A 182 0.58 60.19 70.37
N GLU A 183 -0.40 59.36 70.73
CA GLU A 183 -0.66 59.01 72.13
C GLU A 183 0.50 58.24 72.76
N LEU A 184 1.13 57.31 72.03
CA LEU A 184 2.31 56.57 72.49
C LEU A 184 3.46 57.53 72.87
N ASN A 185 3.76 58.49 72.01
CA ASN A 185 4.81 59.50 72.25
C ASN A 185 4.55 60.35 73.51
N LEU A 186 3.28 60.66 73.82
CA LEU A 186 2.91 61.40 75.05
C LEU A 186 3.11 60.54 76.30
N VAL A 187 2.65 59.28 76.29
CA VAL A 187 2.78 58.38 77.45
C VAL A 187 4.25 57.98 77.70
N GLU A 188 5.07 57.90 76.66
CA GLU A 188 6.53 57.73 76.83
C GLU A 188 7.20 58.92 77.53
N ALA A 189 6.76 60.15 77.27
CA ALA A 189 7.28 61.33 77.95
C ALA A 189 6.93 61.31 79.45
N GLU A 190 5.68 60.97 79.79
CA GLU A 190 5.23 60.78 81.19
C GLU A 190 6.08 59.71 81.91
N ALA A 191 6.37 58.58 81.24
CA ALA A 191 7.13 57.48 81.82
C ALA A 191 8.57 57.90 82.19
N ARG A 192 9.23 58.67 81.32
CA ARG A 192 10.59 59.16 81.53
C ARG A 192 10.66 60.15 82.69
N GLN A 193 9.66 61.03 82.84
CA GLN A 193 9.58 61.97 83.97
C GLN A 193 9.34 61.24 85.30
N ALA A 194 8.43 60.26 85.35
CA ALA A 194 8.13 59.50 86.56
C ALA A 194 9.36 58.72 87.09
N GLN A 195 10.20 58.17 86.20
CA GLN A 195 11.41 57.45 86.59
C GLN A 195 12.46 58.37 87.23
N GLN A 196 12.65 59.58 86.69
CA GLN A 196 13.66 60.53 87.21
C GLN A 196 13.37 60.94 88.66
N GLU A 197 12.11 61.07 89.06
CA GLU A 197 11.75 61.41 90.44
C GLU A 197 12.18 60.30 91.42
N VAL A 198 11.98 59.03 91.07
CA VAL A 198 12.38 57.86 91.90
C VAL A 198 13.90 57.86 92.14
N ASP A 199 14.68 58.07 91.07
CA ASP A 199 16.15 58.06 91.12
C ASP A 199 16.72 59.16 92.03
N THR A 200 16.02 60.29 92.20
CA THR A 200 16.43 61.37 93.13
C THR A 200 16.16 61.04 94.60
N LEU A 201 15.05 60.35 94.90
CA LEU A 201 14.71 59.91 96.26
C LEU A 201 15.64 58.78 96.71
N GLU A 202 15.97 57.84 95.82
CA GLU A 202 16.91 56.76 96.11
C GLU A 202 18.31 57.25 96.51
N LYS A 203 18.74 58.44 96.07
CA LYS A 203 20.06 59.01 96.44
C LYS A 203 20.07 59.56 97.87
N ARG A 204 19.10 60.40 98.24
CA ARG A 204 19.01 61.02 99.58
C ARG A 204 18.98 59.98 100.71
N LEU A 205 18.31 58.86 100.48
CA LEU A 205 18.17 57.78 101.47
C LEU A 205 19.51 57.10 101.79
N ARG A 206 20.49 57.13 100.87
CA ARG A 206 21.86 56.61 101.06
C ARG A 206 22.72 57.55 101.88
N GLU A 207 22.58 58.87 101.70
CA GLU A 207 23.30 59.89 102.48
C GLU A 207 22.93 59.81 103.97
N PHE A 208 21.63 59.63 104.27
CA PHE A 208 21.12 59.53 105.64
C PHE A 208 21.62 58.27 106.39
N SER A 209 21.80 57.13 105.70
CA SER A 209 22.25 55.89 106.34
C SER A 209 23.75 55.90 106.68
N ILE A 210 24.57 56.60 105.90
CA ILE A 210 26.01 56.80 106.17
C ILE A 210 26.22 57.57 107.49
N GLY A 211 25.47 58.66 107.71
CA GLY A 211 25.59 59.48 108.91
C GLY A 211 25.44 58.69 110.21
N ARG A 212 24.40 57.85 110.29
CA ARG A 212 24.14 57.01 111.47
C ARG A 212 25.30 56.05 111.79
N LYS A 213 26.03 55.56 110.79
CA LYS A 213 27.18 54.66 110.98
C LYS A 213 28.45 55.38 111.47
N LEU A 214 28.59 56.67 111.19
CA LEU A 214 29.67 57.50 111.73
C LEU A 214 29.52 57.75 113.25
N GLU A 215 28.28 57.88 113.76
CA GLU A 215 28.02 57.97 115.22
C GLU A 215 28.43 56.70 115.97
N GLU A 216 28.21 55.52 115.36
CA GLU A 216 28.63 54.24 115.94
C GLU A 216 30.16 54.11 115.95
N TRP A 217 30.85 54.54 114.89
CA TRP A 217 32.32 54.49 114.80
C TRP A 217 33.03 55.31 115.89
N GLN A 218 32.61 56.56 116.12
CA GLN A 218 33.27 57.44 117.09
C GLN A 218 33.31 56.82 118.49
N ARG A 219 32.18 56.27 118.96
CA ARG A 219 32.05 55.68 120.30
C ARG A 219 32.99 54.50 120.54
N PHE A 220 33.29 53.71 119.50
CA PHE A 220 34.23 52.58 119.60
C PHE A 220 35.70 53.02 119.52
N LYS A 221 36.00 54.16 118.89
CA LYS A 221 37.37 54.71 118.81
C LYS A 221 37.86 55.17 120.18
N GLU A 222 37.07 56.01 120.85
CA GLU A 222 37.38 56.61 122.16
C GLU A 222 37.61 55.57 123.27
N LEU A 223 36.94 54.41 123.19
CA LEU A 223 37.13 53.29 124.13
C LEU A 223 38.45 52.52 123.93
N SER A 224 39.14 52.70 122.81
CA SER A 224 40.35 51.94 122.48
C SER A 224 41.65 52.59 122.95
N ASP A 225 41.74 53.92 122.95
CA ASP A 225 42.94 54.66 123.35
C ASP A 225 43.19 54.60 124.87
N GLY A 226 42.13 54.67 125.68
CA GLY A 226 42.21 54.59 127.14
C GLY A 226 42.73 53.26 127.70
N LEU A 227 42.88 52.23 126.88
CA LEU A 227 43.52 50.96 127.26
C LEU A 227 45.05 51.00 127.12
N ALA A 228 45.60 51.90 126.29
CA ALA A 228 47.04 52.04 126.08
C ALA A 228 47.73 52.78 127.25
N GLU A 229 47.12 53.86 127.75
CA GLU A 229 47.67 54.62 128.89
C GLU A 229 47.75 53.78 130.17
N ALA A 230 46.81 52.85 130.36
CA ALA A 230 46.73 52.00 131.56
C ALA A 230 47.96 51.08 131.73
N GLU A 231 48.52 50.52 130.66
CA GLU A 231 49.70 49.65 130.77
C GLU A 231 50.99 50.43 131.04
N GLN A 232 51.08 51.68 130.59
CA GLN A 232 52.25 52.52 130.76
C GLN A 232 52.44 52.98 132.22
N GLN A 233 51.36 53.15 132.97
CA GLN A 233 51.39 53.58 134.37
C GLN A 233 51.80 52.45 135.34
N VAL A 234 51.41 51.19 135.08
CA VAL A 234 51.75 50.03 135.93
C VAL A 234 53.27 49.79 135.99
N MET A 235 53.98 50.00 134.87
CA MET A 235 55.44 49.87 134.78
C MET A 235 56.20 50.85 135.71
N ALA A 236 55.62 52.02 136.02
CA ALA A 236 56.25 53.00 136.89
C ALA A 236 56.15 52.62 138.38
N ALA A 237 54.99 52.13 138.82
CA ALA A 237 54.69 51.85 140.23
C ALA A 237 55.67 50.84 140.86
N HIS A 238 56.03 49.76 140.14
CA HIS A 238 56.97 48.76 140.64
C HIS A 238 58.39 49.31 140.91
N ARG A 239 58.83 50.37 140.24
CA ARG A 239 60.15 50.98 140.50
C ARG A 239 60.18 51.76 141.82
N HIS A 240 59.03 52.28 142.27
CA HIS A 240 58.93 53.03 143.52
C HIS A 240 59.02 52.12 144.76
N GLN A 241 58.43 50.92 144.68
CA GLN A 241 58.36 49.93 145.77
C GLN A 241 59.75 49.47 146.26
N GLY A 242 60.75 49.38 145.36
CA GLY A 242 62.08 48.89 145.69
C GLY A 242 62.94 49.81 146.57
N GLN A 243 62.60 51.11 146.68
CA GLN A 243 63.40 52.09 147.43
C GLN A 243 62.93 52.30 148.87
N LEU A 244 61.70 51.90 149.21
CA LEU A 244 61.10 52.12 150.54
C LEU A 244 61.39 50.98 151.54
N THR A 245 61.68 49.77 151.04
CA THR A 245 61.88 48.57 151.87
C THR A 245 63.20 48.57 152.67
N THR A 246 64.24 49.25 152.18
CA THR A 246 65.54 49.36 152.85
C THR A 246 65.48 50.26 154.08
N ALA A 247 64.78 51.39 154.01
CA ALA A 247 64.68 52.37 155.09
C ALA A 247 63.96 51.84 156.35
N ALA A 248 62.93 51.00 156.19
CA ALA A 248 62.13 50.49 157.30
C ALA A 248 62.91 49.54 158.24
N LEU A 249 63.94 48.85 157.73
CA LEU A 249 64.69 47.84 158.49
C LEU A 249 65.66 48.42 159.53
N GLU A 250 66.14 49.65 159.34
CA GLU A 250 67.13 50.26 160.24
C GLU A 250 66.47 50.83 161.51
N ALA A 251 65.31 51.48 161.38
CA ALA A 251 64.58 52.09 162.51
C ALA A 251 64.28 51.07 163.62
N ARG A 252 63.88 49.86 163.25
CA ARG A 252 63.50 48.78 164.17
C ARG A 252 64.63 48.33 165.09
N ARG A 253 65.90 48.45 164.64
CA ARG A 253 67.10 48.13 165.45
C ARG A 253 67.48 49.25 166.43
N ALA A 254 66.87 50.43 166.33
CA ALA A 254 67.08 51.51 167.29
C ALA A 254 66.18 51.37 168.53
N ALA A 255 64.89 51.09 168.34
CA ALA A 255 63.91 51.02 169.43
C ALA A 255 64.24 49.95 170.49
N ILE A 256 64.63 48.74 170.06
CA ILE A 256 64.90 47.61 170.96
C ILE A 256 66.05 47.92 171.95
N ARG A 257 67.08 48.67 171.53
CA ARG A 257 68.24 49.01 172.37
C ARG A 257 67.89 49.91 173.54
N TRP A 258 66.98 50.87 173.35
CA TRP A 258 66.56 51.80 174.41
C TRP A 258 65.60 51.17 175.43
N LEU A 259 64.80 50.18 175.01
CA LEU A 259 63.90 49.44 175.91
C LEU A 259 64.68 48.77 177.06
N PHE A 260 65.72 47.98 176.75
CA PHE A 260 66.50 47.23 177.74
C PHE A 260 67.20 48.14 178.75
N ALA A 261 67.67 49.31 178.33
CA ALA A 261 68.29 50.29 179.21
C ALA A 261 67.33 50.80 180.30
N SER A 262 66.07 51.08 179.94
CA SER A 262 65.07 51.60 180.90
C SER A 262 64.69 50.59 181.99
N ILE A 263 64.53 49.31 181.63
CA ILE A 263 64.13 48.24 182.56
C ILE A 263 65.25 47.93 183.56
N GLY A 264 66.51 47.87 183.09
CA GLY A 264 67.67 47.63 183.96
C GLY A 264 67.96 48.77 184.94
N GLY A 265 67.94 50.02 184.46
CA GLY A 265 68.21 51.20 185.30
C GLY A 265 67.16 51.41 186.39
N GLY A 266 65.87 51.27 186.04
CA GLY A 266 64.77 51.47 186.98
C GLY A 266 64.74 50.43 188.11
N THR A 267 64.91 49.15 187.78
CA THR A 267 64.89 48.07 188.79
C THR A 267 66.05 48.18 189.78
N LEU A 268 67.28 48.45 189.31
CA LEU A 268 68.43 48.61 190.19
C LEU A 268 68.31 49.86 191.10
N GLY A 269 67.81 50.97 190.55
CA GLY A 269 67.60 52.22 191.29
C GLY A 269 66.61 52.08 192.45
N VAL A 270 65.49 51.37 192.24
CA VAL A 270 64.51 51.10 193.31
C VAL A 270 65.11 50.24 194.43
N ILE A 271 65.86 49.18 194.09
CA ILE A 271 66.51 48.31 195.08
C ILE A 271 67.52 49.11 195.92
N LEU A 272 68.38 49.90 195.27
CA LEU A 272 69.35 50.77 195.96
C LEU A 272 68.66 51.80 196.87
N GLY A 273 67.54 52.38 196.42
CA GLY A 273 66.74 53.31 197.22
C GLY A 273 66.18 52.68 198.50
N VAL A 274 65.65 51.45 198.42
CA VAL A 274 65.14 50.71 199.60
C VAL A 274 66.27 50.36 200.57
N VAL A 275 67.43 49.92 200.07
CA VAL A 275 68.61 49.63 200.91
C VAL A 275 69.14 50.89 201.59
N ALA A 276 69.18 52.03 200.89
CA ALA A 276 69.56 53.32 201.45
C ALA A 276 68.63 53.74 202.60
N LEU A 277 67.31 53.57 202.41
CA LEU A 277 66.29 53.87 203.42
C LEU A 277 66.47 53.02 204.70
N PHE A 278 66.86 51.75 204.55
CA PHE A 278 67.14 50.85 205.69
C PHE A 278 68.45 51.23 206.41
N MET A 279 69.49 51.62 205.67
CA MET A 279 70.81 52.04 206.20
C MET A 279 70.82 53.40 206.91
N LEU A 280 69.84 54.27 206.65
CA LEU A 280 69.77 55.63 207.18
C LEU A 280 69.82 55.69 208.72
N SER A 281 69.41 54.61 209.40
CA SER A 281 69.39 54.50 210.86
C SER A 281 70.75 54.25 211.54
N GLN A 282 71.76 53.74 210.82
CA GLN A 282 73.09 53.46 211.38
C GLN A 282 74.21 54.33 210.82
N GLN A 283 74.24 54.57 209.50
CA GLN A 283 75.30 55.37 208.86
C GLN A 283 74.72 56.32 207.81
N ALA A 284 74.24 57.48 208.28
CA ALA A 284 73.56 58.49 207.46
C ALA A 284 74.35 58.93 206.21
N VAL A 285 75.69 58.96 206.26
CA VAL A 285 76.55 59.35 205.13
C VAL A 285 76.43 58.39 203.95
N LEU A 286 76.52 57.07 204.19
CA LEU A 286 76.40 56.06 203.14
C LEU A 286 74.99 56.03 202.54
N ALA A 287 73.97 56.16 203.39
CA ALA A 287 72.58 56.23 202.94
C ALA A 287 72.31 57.43 202.01
N LEU A 288 72.88 58.60 202.30
CA LEU A 288 72.71 59.81 201.46
C LEU A 288 73.41 59.66 200.10
N VAL A 289 74.60 59.07 200.06
CA VAL A 289 75.31 58.74 198.80
C VAL A 289 74.51 57.73 197.96
N LEU A 290 74.02 56.65 198.58
CA LEU A 290 73.19 55.65 197.90
C LEU A 290 71.86 56.23 197.40
N GLY A 291 71.24 57.14 198.17
CA GLY A 291 70.01 57.84 197.76
C GLY A 291 70.20 58.76 196.54
N LEU A 292 71.31 59.50 196.48
CA LEU A 292 71.67 60.29 195.29
C LEU A 292 71.94 59.41 194.07
N LEU A 293 72.60 58.26 194.26
CA LEU A 293 72.89 57.30 193.19
C LEU A 293 71.59 56.64 192.66
N ALA A 294 70.67 56.29 193.55
CA ALA A 294 69.33 55.82 193.18
C ALA A 294 68.52 56.87 192.39
N LEU A 295 68.55 58.14 192.81
CA LEU A 295 67.92 59.24 192.06
C LEU A 295 68.53 59.44 190.67
N ALA A 296 69.86 59.34 190.53
CA ALA A 296 70.54 59.42 189.24
C ALA A 296 70.14 58.26 188.30
N LEU A 297 70.04 57.03 188.83
CA LEU A 297 69.58 55.86 188.06
C LEU A 297 68.11 56.01 187.61
N LEU A 298 67.23 56.52 188.47
CA LEU A 298 65.83 56.77 188.14
C LEU A 298 65.67 57.89 187.09
N ALA A 299 66.49 58.95 187.15
CA ALA A 299 66.52 59.98 186.12
C ALA A 299 67.00 59.42 184.76
N GLY A 300 68.02 58.56 184.76
CA GLY A 300 68.48 57.84 183.55
C GLY A 300 67.43 56.88 182.98
N ALA A 301 66.68 56.18 183.85
CA ALA A 301 65.55 55.34 183.44
C ALA A 301 64.44 56.19 182.76
N GLY A 302 64.11 57.35 183.32
CA GLY A 302 63.15 58.29 182.72
C GLY A 302 63.59 58.79 181.33
N TYR A 303 64.86 59.18 181.18
CA TYR A 303 65.40 59.64 179.91
C TYR A 303 65.40 58.54 178.84
N SER A 304 65.84 57.33 179.19
CA SER A 304 65.83 56.19 178.27
C SER A 304 64.42 55.81 177.83
N PHE A 305 63.43 55.83 178.73
CA PHE A 305 62.02 55.59 178.38
C PHE A 305 61.46 56.64 177.39
N TYR A 306 61.79 57.92 177.58
CA TYR A 306 61.42 58.98 176.63
C TYR A 306 62.03 58.74 175.24
N SER A 307 63.31 58.35 175.18
CA SER A 307 64.00 58.06 173.92
C SER A 307 63.45 56.82 173.19
N TYR A 308 63.02 55.79 173.94
CA TYR A 308 62.35 54.61 173.39
C TYR A 308 61.03 54.98 172.68
N ASN A 309 60.20 55.81 173.32
CA ASN A 309 58.93 56.23 172.71
C ASN A 309 59.14 57.05 171.42
N LYS A 310 60.19 57.89 171.37
CA LYS A 310 60.56 58.63 170.15
C LYS A 310 61.00 57.69 169.01
N ALA A 311 61.71 56.61 169.30
CA ALA A 311 62.09 55.62 168.30
C ALA A 311 60.89 54.82 167.77
N ARG A 312 59.92 54.50 168.65
CA ARG A 312 58.73 53.71 168.29
C ARG A 312 57.78 54.43 167.32
N ASN A 313 57.62 55.76 167.47
CA ASN A 313 56.80 56.54 166.56
C ASN A 313 57.34 56.54 165.11
N LEU A 314 58.67 56.46 164.93
CA LEU A 314 59.28 56.38 163.60
C LEU A 314 59.05 55.02 162.93
N GLU A 315 59.02 53.92 163.70
CA GLU A 315 58.66 52.59 163.17
C GLU A 315 57.20 52.56 162.67
N GLN A 316 56.27 53.28 163.32
CA GLN A 316 54.87 53.34 162.87
C GLN A 316 54.70 54.16 161.58
N ILE A 317 55.38 55.30 161.44
CA ILE A 317 55.33 56.11 160.21
C ILE A 317 55.90 55.34 159.01
N ALA A 318 57.04 54.64 159.18
CA ALA A 318 57.64 53.85 158.12
C ALA A 318 56.74 52.68 157.66
N ASN A 319 56.06 51.99 158.58
CA ASN A 319 55.14 50.91 158.23
C ASN A 319 53.86 51.40 157.52
N GLY A 320 53.39 52.61 157.83
CA GLY A 320 52.25 53.23 157.14
C GLY A 320 52.49 53.38 155.64
N HIS A 321 53.57 54.07 155.26
CA HIS A 321 53.93 54.28 153.86
C HIS A 321 54.24 52.98 153.11
N MET A 322 54.79 51.96 153.79
CA MET A 322 55.01 50.65 153.17
C MET A 322 53.68 49.94 152.82
N LEU A 323 52.69 50.00 153.70
CA LEU A 323 51.38 49.38 153.46
C LEU A 323 50.59 50.11 152.36
N GLU A 324 50.68 51.44 152.32
CA GLU A 324 49.99 52.28 151.34
C GLU A 324 50.54 52.10 149.92
N ALA A 325 51.87 52.00 149.77
CA ALA A 325 52.51 51.68 148.49
C ALA A 325 52.13 50.27 147.97
N ILE A 326 52.04 49.27 148.87
CA ILE A 326 51.58 47.92 148.52
C ILE A 326 50.12 47.94 148.05
N ASN A 327 49.26 48.73 148.69
CA ASN A 327 47.84 48.82 148.36
C ASN A 327 47.59 49.56 147.02
N GLN A 328 48.37 50.61 146.70
CA GLN A 328 48.31 51.28 145.40
C GLN A 328 48.67 50.33 144.24
N VAL A 329 49.72 49.52 144.38
CA VAL A 329 50.10 48.52 143.36
C VAL A 329 48.98 47.49 143.16
N GLY A 330 48.34 47.02 144.25
CA GLY A 330 47.18 46.13 144.18
C GLY A 330 46.00 46.74 143.40
N MET A 331 45.64 48.00 143.70
CA MET A 331 44.56 48.71 143.01
C MET A 331 44.82 48.93 141.53
N MET A 332 46.06 49.27 141.12
CA MET A 332 46.39 49.47 139.71
C MET A 332 46.38 48.16 138.90
N VAL A 333 46.81 47.04 139.48
CA VAL A 333 46.71 45.72 138.83
C VAL A 333 45.24 45.29 138.69
N ALA A 334 44.40 45.54 139.70
CA ALA A 334 42.95 45.30 139.60
C ALA A 334 42.28 46.18 138.53
N ALA A 335 42.68 47.44 138.38
CA ALA A 335 42.20 48.33 137.32
C ALA A 335 42.57 47.82 135.92
N ARG A 336 43.79 47.30 135.73
CA ARG A 336 44.21 46.65 134.47
C ARG A 336 43.32 45.45 134.14
N GLU A 337 43.03 44.58 135.10
CA GLU A 337 42.12 43.45 134.85
C GLU A 337 40.68 43.90 134.56
N ALA A 338 40.19 44.97 135.21
CA ALA A 338 38.86 45.52 134.94
C ALA A 338 38.75 46.12 133.53
N ALA A 339 39.79 46.81 133.05
CA ALA A 339 39.88 47.32 131.68
C ALA A 339 39.91 46.17 130.65
N VAL A 340 40.78 45.16 130.86
CA VAL A 340 40.89 44.00 129.96
C VAL A 340 39.59 43.18 129.91
N ARG A 341 38.84 43.07 131.03
CA ARG A 341 37.52 42.41 131.06
C ARG A 341 36.40 43.21 130.38
N LYS A 342 36.61 44.48 130.00
CA LYS A 342 35.67 45.29 129.18
C LYS A 342 36.15 45.56 127.76
N GLY A 343 37.46 45.57 127.50
CA GLY A 343 38.06 45.96 126.21
C GLY A 343 38.22 44.86 125.16
N GLY A 344 37.57 43.71 125.33
CA GLY A 344 37.70 42.54 124.45
C GLY A 344 36.94 42.63 123.13
N GLN A 345 37.10 43.71 122.33
CA GLN A 345 36.26 43.93 121.14
C GLN A 345 36.92 44.70 119.97
N ARG A 346 38.21 44.42 119.68
CA ARG A 346 38.94 45.03 118.55
C ARG A 346 38.27 44.82 117.17
N ASP A 347 37.54 43.72 117.00
CA ASP A 347 36.89 43.38 115.72
C ASP A 347 35.66 44.27 115.40
N ALA A 348 35.02 44.88 116.41
CA ALA A 348 33.80 45.66 116.24
C ALA A 348 34.06 46.96 115.47
N LEU A 349 35.15 47.68 115.78
CA LEU A 349 35.55 48.89 115.06
C LEU A 349 35.79 48.57 113.57
N ALA A 350 36.54 47.50 113.30
CA ALA A 350 36.86 47.03 111.96
C ALA A 350 35.64 46.47 111.19
N GLN A 351 34.49 46.25 111.84
CA GLN A 351 33.23 45.97 111.16
C GLN A 351 32.52 47.26 110.72
N VAL A 352 32.38 48.24 111.62
CA VAL A 352 31.74 49.54 111.29
C VAL A 352 32.52 50.26 110.18
N GLU A 353 33.85 50.20 110.20
CA GLU A 353 34.71 50.76 109.14
C GLU A 353 34.44 50.12 107.76
N ARG A 354 34.06 48.84 107.69
CA ARG A 354 33.66 48.17 106.44
C ARG A 354 32.24 48.49 106.02
N GLU A 355 31.31 48.63 106.96
CA GLU A 355 29.92 49.01 106.68
C GLU A 355 29.83 50.43 106.09
N ILE A 356 30.63 51.38 106.60
CA ILE A 356 30.76 52.74 106.04
C ILE A 356 31.24 52.69 104.57
N HIS A 357 32.29 51.90 104.28
CA HIS A 357 32.79 51.73 102.90
C HIS A 357 31.76 51.07 101.98
N SER A 358 30.99 50.09 102.46
CA SER A 358 29.97 49.41 101.64
C SER A 358 28.80 50.30 101.22
N LEU A 359 28.53 51.37 101.99
CA LEU A 359 27.57 52.41 101.64
C LEU A 359 28.17 53.53 100.77
N GLY A 360 29.47 53.48 100.47
CA GLY A 360 30.20 54.49 99.70
C GLY A 360 30.80 55.65 100.51
N GLY A 361 30.78 55.56 101.85
CA GLY A 361 31.40 56.54 102.74
C GLY A 361 32.91 56.33 102.93
N SER A 362 33.60 57.35 103.43
CA SER A 362 35.02 57.28 103.85
C SER A 362 35.14 57.36 105.38
N VAL A 363 36.07 56.59 105.95
CA VAL A 363 36.33 56.52 107.39
C VAL A 363 37.20 57.72 107.84
N PRO A 364 36.84 58.44 108.93
CA PRO A 364 37.64 59.56 109.44
C PRO A 364 38.98 59.14 110.07
N GLY A 365 39.94 60.06 110.11
CA GLY A 365 41.25 59.86 110.76
C GLY A 365 41.24 60.10 112.27
N SER A 366 40.34 60.94 112.79
CA SER A 366 40.23 61.30 114.22
C SER A 366 38.77 61.38 114.69
N PRO A 367 38.49 61.29 116.01
CA PRO A 367 37.14 61.50 116.54
C PRO A 367 36.62 62.93 116.32
N GLU A 368 37.51 63.92 116.22
CA GLU A 368 37.15 65.32 115.92
C GLU A 368 36.66 65.48 114.46
N GLU A 369 37.31 64.81 113.50
CA GLU A 369 36.90 64.81 112.10
C GLU A 369 35.52 64.14 111.92
N ALA A 370 35.23 63.09 112.68
CA ALA A 370 33.92 62.44 112.69
C ALA A 370 32.80 63.40 113.14
N GLN A 371 33.01 64.16 114.22
CA GLN A 371 32.03 65.14 114.70
C GLN A 371 31.75 66.26 113.69
N GLN A 372 32.75 66.67 112.89
CA GLN A 372 32.55 67.71 111.90
C GLN A 372 31.64 67.23 110.76
N ARG A 373 31.86 66.02 110.23
CA ARG A 373 31.01 65.42 109.19
C ARG A 373 29.59 65.10 109.67
N LEU A 374 29.42 64.73 110.94
CA LEU A 374 28.09 64.47 111.52
C LEU A 374 27.21 65.72 111.56
N LYS A 375 27.78 66.91 111.77
CA LYS A 375 27.02 68.18 111.75
C LYS A 375 26.46 68.49 110.36
N GLU A 376 27.20 68.23 109.28
CA GLU A 376 26.71 68.45 107.91
C GLU A 376 25.53 67.55 107.52
N ILE A 377 25.36 66.41 108.21
CA ILE A 377 24.29 65.44 107.93
C ILE A 377 23.05 65.68 108.81
N GLN A 378 23.20 66.11 110.07
CA GLN A 378 22.06 66.32 110.98
C GLN A 378 21.21 67.57 110.65
N ASP A 379 21.75 68.57 109.95
CA ASP A 379 21.18 69.92 109.79
C ASP A 379 19.95 70.03 108.83
N LYS A 380 19.20 68.94 108.61
CA LYS A 380 18.08 68.87 107.64
C LYS A 380 16.75 68.31 108.16
N GLY A 381 16.71 67.71 109.35
CA GLY A 381 15.45 67.43 110.09
C GLY A 381 14.42 66.48 109.45
N GLU A 382 14.72 65.78 108.34
CA GLU A 382 13.79 64.83 107.71
C GLU A 382 13.79 63.44 108.40
N SER A 383 12.61 62.79 108.45
CA SER A 383 12.44 61.44 109.01
C SER A 383 12.70 60.35 107.97
N LEU A 384 13.40 59.29 108.37
CA LEU A 384 13.68 58.12 107.52
C LEU A 384 12.39 57.45 106.99
N ALA A 385 11.31 57.44 107.78
CA ALA A 385 10.05 56.80 107.42
C ALA A 385 9.34 57.54 106.26
N ASP A 386 9.31 58.87 106.31
CA ASP A 386 8.64 59.71 105.30
C ASP A 386 9.34 59.61 103.93
N LEU A 387 10.67 59.49 103.94
CA LEU A 387 11.47 59.25 102.73
C LEU A 387 11.24 57.87 102.14
N GLN A 388 11.06 56.83 102.97
CA GLN A 388 10.73 55.48 102.49
C GLN A 388 9.34 55.42 101.85
N GLN A 389 8.31 56.00 102.48
CA GLN A 389 6.94 55.97 101.95
C GLN A 389 6.81 56.68 100.59
N ARG A 390 7.36 57.90 100.48
CA ARG A 390 7.33 58.68 99.22
C ARG A 390 8.02 57.96 98.06
N LEU A 391 9.07 57.18 98.35
CA LEU A 391 9.81 56.39 97.37
C LEU A 391 8.96 55.23 96.84
N THR A 392 8.23 54.51 97.71
CA THR A 392 7.29 53.46 97.28
C THR A 392 6.15 54.01 96.42
N GLU A 393 5.50 55.10 96.84
CA GLU A 393 4.39 55.71 96.10
C GLU A 393 4.80 56.15 94.67
N LYS A 394 6.00 56.74 94.53
CA LYS A 394 6.53 57.14 93.21
C LYS A 394 6.97 55.95 92.34
N ARG A 395 7.49 54.88 92.94
CA ARG A 395 7.88 53.65 92.24
C ARG A 395 6.68 52.95 91.60
N ASP A 396 5.56 52.87 92.33
CA ASP A 396 4.33 52.28 91.81
C ASP A 396 3.68 53.15 90.72
N ALA A 397 3.73 54.47 90.88
CA ALA A 397 3.28 55.41 89.85
C ALA A 397 4.07 55.23 88.52
N ALA A 398 5.40 55.11 88.58
CA ALA A 398 6.23 54.87 87.40
C ALA A 398 5.87 53.55 86.69
N GLN A 399 5.66 52.46 87.44
CA GLN A 399 5.20 51.19 86.86
C GLN A 399 3.81 51.29 86.22
N ALA A 400 2.92 52.11 86.77
CA ALA A 400 1.57 52.33 86.24
C ALA A 400 1.55 53.18 84.95
N VAL A 401 2.61 53.95 84.65
CA VAL A 401 2.79 54.60 83.35
C VAL A 401 3.49 53.67 82.36
N GLY A 402 4.52 52.92 82.77
CA GLY A 402 5.18 51.92 81.91
C GLY A 402 4.20 50.88 81.34
N LYS A 403 3.25 50.40 82.15
CA LYS A 403 2.16 49.51 81.70
C LYS A 403 1.20 50.15 80.68
N ARG A 404 1.17 51.48 80.56
CA ARG A 404 0.39 52.20 79.53
C ARG A 404 1.19 52.36 78.23
N VAL A 405 2.51 52.57 78.31
CA VAL A 405 3.41 52.59 77.12
C VAL A 405 3.27 51.27 76.35
N ASN A 406 3.47 50.12 77.00
CA ASN A 406 3.41 48.81 76.32
C ASN A 406 2.08 48.58 75.59
N ARG A 407 0.94 48.87 76.23
CA ARG A 407 -0.39 48.72 75.59
C ARG A 407 -0.59 49.61 74.36
N LYS A 408 0.01 50.80 74.33
CA LYS A 408 -0.04 51.68 73.15
C LYS A 408 0.95 51.22 72.07
N MET A 409 2.09 50.65 72.45
CA MET A 409 3.07 50.04 71.54
C MET A 409 2.48 48.81 70.83
N GLU A 410 1.86 47.89 71.59
CA GLU A 410 1.10 46.73 71.09
C GLU A 410 0.01 47.15 70.08
N ALA A 411 -0.71 48.24 70.35
CA ALA A 411 -1.74 48.77 69.46
C ALA A 411 -1.18 49.37 68.15
N VAL A 412 -0.02 50.04 68.21
CA VAL A 412 0.68 50.54 67.02
C VAL A 412 1.19 49.38 66.15
N GLU A 413 1.74 48.32 66.76
CA GLU A 413 2.21 47.13 66.03
C GLU A 413 1.05 46.38 65.35
N ALA A 414 -0.09 46.22 66.04
CA ALA A 414 -1.30 45.64 65.46
C ALA A 414 -1.76 46.42 64.21
N LEU A 415 -1.94 47.74 64.31
CA LEU A 415 -2.38 48.59 63.19
C LEU A 415 -1.37 48.63 62.04
N ARG A 416 -0.06 48.55 62.33
CA ARG A 416 0.99 48.41 61.29
C ARG A 416 0.86 47.08 60.53
N SER A 417 0.61 45.98 61.22
CA SER A 417 0.39 44.66 60.60
C SER A 417 -0.88 44.62 59.73
N GLU A 418 -1.96 45.25 60.19
CA GLU A 418 -3.22 45.34 59.45
C GLU A 418 -3.07 46.21 58.19
N ARG A 419 -2.38 47.36 58.28
CA ARG A 419 -2.07 48.21 57.14
C ARG A 419 -1.27 47.45 56.08
N GLN A 420 -0.25 46.72 56.49
CA GLN A 420 0.59 45.96 55.56
C GLN A 420 -0.18 44.80 54.92
N ARG A 421 -1.05 44.10 55.66
CA ARG A 421 -1.93 43.06 55.09
C ARG A 421 -2.82 43.61 53.96
N LEU A 422 -3.41 44.80 54.14
CA LEU A 422 -4.23 45.44 53.10
C LEU A 422 -3.36 45.90 51.91
N GLU A 423 -2.21 46.51 52.18
CA GLU A 423 -1.25 46.96 51.15
C GLU A 423 -0.65 45.80 50.34
N ASP A 424 -0.50 44.61 50.91
CA ASP A 424 -0.06 43.41 50.20
C ASP A 424 -1.22 42.70 49.47
N GLN A 425 -2.47 42.82 49.93
CA GLN A 425 -3.64 42.33 49.19
C GLN A 425 -3.83 43.09 47.86
N CYS A 426 -3.77 44.43 47.87
CA CYS A 426 -3.90 45.23 46.64
C CYS A 426 -2.89 44.84 45.56
N LYS A 427 -1.64 44.53 45.94
CA LYS A 427 -0.59 44.07 45.02
C LYS A 427 -0.86 42.66 44.49
N ASN A 428 -1.21 41.73 45.39
CA ASN A 428 -1.43 40.32 45.05
C ASN A 428 -2.62 40.13 44.10
N GLU A 429 -3.68 40.93 44.26
CA GLU A 429 -4.85 40.94 43.37
C GLU A 429 -4.71 41.94 42.19
N GLY A 430 -3.60 42.68 42.13
CA GLY A 430 -3.24 43.57 41.02
C GLY A 430 -4.16 44.79 40.88
N TRP A 431 -4.69 45.31 41.99
CA TRP A 431 -5.68 46.38 42.04
C TRP A 431 -5.10 47.78 41.79
N ASP A 432 -3.78 47.96 41.86
CA ASP A 432 -3.10 49.26 41.68
C ASP A 432 -3.42 49.95 40.33
N ASP A 433 -3.78 49.18 39.30
CA ASP A 433 -4.09 49.63 37.92
C ASP A 433 -5.54 49.33 37.49
N TYR A 434 -6.47 49.14 38.43
CA TYR A 434 -7.81 48.58 38.14
C TYR A 434 -8.61 49.40 37.10
N ASP A 435 -8.67 50.72 37.27
CA ASP A 435 -9.39 51.62 36.37
C ASP A 435 -8.78 51.68 34.97
N ALA A 436 -7.48 51.43 34.83
CA ALA A 436 -6.81 51.38 33.52
C ALA A 436 -7.22 50.11 32.76
N LYS A 437 -7.32 48.99 33.48
CA LYS A 437 -7.77 47.69 32.93
C LYS A 437 -9.23 47.74 32.47
N LEU A 438 -10.13 48.30 33.30
CA LEU A 438 -11.55 48.51 32.95
C LEU A 438 -11.73 49.40 31.71
N ARG A 439 -10.97 50.50 31.59
CA ARG A 439 -10.98 51.36 30.40
C ARG A 439 -10.46 50.65 29.15
N SER A 440 -9.40 49.85 29.29
CA SER A 440 -8.84 49.07 28.17
C SER A 440 -9.84 48.04 27.63
N ASP A 441 -10.55 47.32 28.50
CA ASP A 441 -11.56 46.34 28.07
C ASP A 441 -12.72 47.03 27.32
N ARG A 442 -13.20 48.18 27.83
CA ARG A 442 -14.31 48.91 27.21
C ARG A 442 -13.99 49.37 25.78
N ILE A 443 -12.77 49.85 25.54
CA ILE A 443 -12.28 50.17 24.19
C ILE A 443 -12.23 48.90 23.34
N ALA A 444 -11.64 47.82 23.86
CA ALA A 444 -11.51 46.55 23.15
C ALA A 444 -12.86 45.87 22.82
N ILE A 445 -13.93 46.15 23.57
CA ILE A 445 -15.31 45.76 23.25
C ILE A 445 -15.83 46.63 22.09
N GLN A 446 -15.74 47.96 22.20
CA GLN A 446 -16.30 48.88 21.21
C GLN A 446 -15.62 48.74 19.83
N ASP A 447 -14.31 48.47 19.78
CA ASP A 447 -13.60 48.14 18.54
C ASP A 447 -14.15 46.87 17.87
N ARG A 448 -14.46 45.83 18.66
CA ARG A 448 -15.08 44.58 18.15
C ARG A 448 -16.49 44.81 17.62
N GLN A 449 -17.31 45.60 18.32
CA GLN A 449 -18.67 45.93 17.90
C GLN A 449 -18.67 46.67 16.55
N ASN A 450 -17.79 47.67 16.38
CA ASN A 450 -17.57 48.36 15.11
C ASN A 450 -17.13 47.41 13.97
N GLU A 451 -16.21 46.49 14.27
CA GLU A 451 -15.68 45.53 13.29
C GLU A 451 -16.72 44.48 12.86
N ILE A 452 -17.57 44.04 13.79
CA ILE A 452 -18.71 43.15 13.53
C ILE A 452 -19.77 43.87 12.68
N ALA A 453 -20.11 45.12 13.02
CA ALA A 453 -21.07 45.92 12.24
C ALA A 453 -20.64 46.07 10.77
N SER A 454 -19.36 46.38 10.54
CA SER A 454 -18.78 46.51 9.19
C SER A 454 -18.90 45.21 8.37
N ARG A 455 -18.69 44.05 9.02
CA ARG A 455 -18.70 42.74 8.37
C ARG A 455 -20.11 42.16 8.20
N ALA A 456 -21.04 42.44 9.12
CA ALA A 456 -22.45 42.10 8.97
C ALA A 456 -23.06 42.80 7.74
N GLY A 457 -22.77 44.09 7.57
CA GLY A 457 -23.18 44.86 6.39
C GLY A 457 -22.64 44.32 5.06
N GLN A 458 -21.45 43.70 5.05
CA GLN A 458 -20.86 43.09 3.85
C GLN A 458 -21.54 41.78 3.40
N GLU A 459 -22.23 41.08 4.31
CA GLU A 459 -23.05 39.89 3.99
C GLU A 459 -24.55 40.23 3.86
N GLY A 460 -24.94 41.51 4.00
CA GLY A 460 -26.33 41.96 3.95
C GLY A 460 -27.16 41.61 5.18
N LEU A 461 -26.51 41.35 6.31
CA LEU A 461 -27.16 41.03 7.59
C LEU A 461 -27.52 42.32 8.35
N SER A 462 -28.60 42.27 9.13
CA SER A 462 -29.02 43.37 10.02
C SER A 462 -27.90 43.72 11.01
N ILE A 463 -27.56 45.00 11.12
CA ILE A 463 -26.59 45.49 12.11
C ILE A 463 -27.34 45.66 13.44
N PRO A 464 -26.97 44.93 14.51
CA PRO A 464 -27.67 45.00 15.79
C PRO A 464 -27.34 46.29 16.56
N ASN A 465 -28.23 46.67 17.48
CA ASN A 465 -28.03 47.85 18.32
C ASN A 465 -27.20 47.51 19.58
N PHE A 466 -25.90 47.77 19.53
CA PHE A 466 -24.96 47.46 20.61
C PHE A 466 -25.19 48.25 21.92
N ASP A 467 -25.86 49.40 21.89
CA ASP A 467 -26.16 50.20 23.10
C ASP A 467 -27.25 49.55 24.00
N ALA A 468 -28.00 48.56 23.47
CA ALA A 468 -29.15 47.98 24.15
C ALA A 468 -28.80 47.13 25.40
N SER A 469 -27.54 46.71 25.57
CA SER A 469 -27.11 45.86 26.69
C SER A 469 -26.85 46.61 28.01
N VAL A 470 -26.81 47.95 27.98
CA VAL A 470 -26.44 48.78 29.16
C VAL A 470 -27.55 49.74 29.59
N ALA A 471 -28.54 50.03 28.74
CA ALA A 471 -29.64 50.95 29.03
C ALA A 471 -30.93 50.22 29.46
N THR A 472 -31.56 50.69 30.55
CA THR A 472 -32.80 50.12 31.11
C THR A 472 -33.98 50.07 30.14
N ALA A 473 -34.80 49.01 30.27
CA ALA A 473 -36.05 48.82 29.55
C ALA A 473 -37.08 49.97 29.81
N ALA A 474 -37.05 51.00 28.97
CA ALA A 474 -37.89 52.19 29.11
C ALA A 474 -38.28 52.89 27.78
N SER A 475 -38.35 52.15 26.66
CA SER A 475 -39.03 52.62 25.45
C SER A 475 -39.59 51.44 24.65
N ALA A 476 -40.80 51.59 24.11
CA ALA A 476 -41.49 50.55 23.34
C ALA A 476 -41.88 51.08 21.95
N ALA A 477 -40.90 51.14 21.04
CA ALA A 477 -41.11 51.33 19.60
C ALA A 477 -39.91 50.75 18.83
N GLU A 478 -40.21 50.12 17.69
CA GLU A 478 -39.29 49.45 16.75
C GLU A 478 -38.57 48.17 17.25
N PRO A 479 -38.42 47.14 16.39
CA PRO A 479 -37.69 45.92 16.72
C PRO A 479 -36.19 46.12 16.55
N SER A 480 -35.52 46.64 17.58
CA SER A 480 -34.06 46.67 17.64
C SER A 480 -33.50 45.24 17.61
N THR A 481 -32.73 44.89 16.57
CA THR A 481 -32.05 43.59 16.52
C THR A 481 -30.95 43.53 17.58
N THR A 482 -30.92 42.42 18.30
CA THR A 482 -29.94 42.12 19.35
C THR A 482 -28.70 41.40 18.78
N VAL A 483 -27.64 41.29 19.58
CA VAL A 483 -26.45 40.51 19.20
C VAL A 483 -26.81 39.02 19.00
N ASP A 484 -27.73 38.50 19.81
CA ASP A 484 -28.26 37.13 19.73
C ASP A 484 -29.03 36.89 18.41
N ASP A 485 -29.84 37.86 17.97
CA ASP A 485 -30.54 37.80 16.68
C ASP A 485 -29.55 37.73 15.51
N LEU A 486 -28.44 38.49 15.59
CA LEU A 486 -27.37 38.42 14.59
C LEU A 486 -26.66 37.07 14.64
N GLU A 487 -26.34 36.52 15.81
CA GLU A 487 -25.69 35.20 15.90
C GLU A 487 -26.59 34.08 15.34
N MET A 488 -27.90 34.15 15.59
CA MET A 488 -28.89 33.23 15.01
C MET A 488 -28.95 33.36 13.48
N ALA A 489 -29.07 34.60 12.96
CA ALA A 489 -29.11 34.86 11.52
C ALA A 489 -27.81 34.42 10.81
N VAL A 490 -26.65 34.53 11.47
CA VAL A 490 -25.35 34.03 10.97
C VAL A 490 -25.32 32.50 10.96
N GLY A 491 -25.87 31.84 11.99
CA GLY A 491 -26.05 30.39 12.04
C GLY A 491 -26.88 29.87 10.86
N ASP A 492 -28.03 30.50 10.60
CA ASP A 492 -28.91 30.16 9.48
C ASP A 492 -28.24 30.45 8.12
N ALA A 493 -27.55 31.58 7.97
CA ALA A 493 -26.83 31.93 6.74
C ALA A 493 -25.70 30.92 6.41
N ILE A 494 -24.99 30.43 7.44
CA ILE A 494 -24.03 29.33 7.30
C ILE A 494 -24.75 28.06 6.84
N GLN A 495 -25.83 27.67 7.52
CA GLN A 495 -26.55 26.42 7.21
C GLN A 495 -27.19 26.43 5.80
N VAL A 496 -27.68 27.58 5.32
CA VAL A 496 -28.15 27.75 3.94
C VAL A 496 -26.99 27.63 2.95
N THR A 497 -25.86 28.30 3.20
CA THR A 497 -24.68 28.24 2.32
C THR A 497 -24.11 26.81 2.25
N GLU A 498 -24.12 26.07 3.36
CA GLU A 498 -23.69 24.66 3.39
C GLU A 498 -24.65 23.74 2.62
N ARG A 499 -25.98 23.96 2.70
CA ARG A 499 -26.97 23.26 1.87
C ARG A 499 -26.78 23.52 0.37
N GLU A 500 -26.45 24.74 -0.02
CA GLU A 500 -26.17 25.09 -1.41
C GLU A 500 -24.89 24.40 -1.94
N ILE A 501 -23.83 24.34 -1.13
CA ILE A 501 -22.60 23.58 -1.47
C ILE A 501 -22.90 22.08 -1.60
N VAL A 502 -23.66 21.49 -0.66
CA VAL A 502 -24.08 20.08 -0.72
C VAL A 502 -24.98 19.81 -1.94
N SER A 503 -25.81 20.76 -2.36
CA SER A 503 -26.60 20.67 -3.60
C SER A 503 -25.72 20.66 -4.86
N LEU A 504 -24.67 21.49 -4.90
CA LEU A 504 -23.71 21.49 -6.01
C LEU A 504 -22.83 20.23 -6.06
N ASP A 505 -22.42 19.68 -4.92
CA ASP A 505 -21.68 18.41 -4.88
C ASP A 505 -22.59 17.18 -5.02
N GLY A 506 -23.89 17.27 -4.72
CA GLY A 506 -24.88 16.25 -5.09
C GLY A 506 -25.02 16.08 -6.61
N LYS A 507 -24.81 17.15 -7.39
CA LYS A 507 -24.71 17.09 -8.85
C LYS A 507 -23.43 16.39 -9.35
N LEU A 508 -22.43 16.12 -8.50
CA LEU A 508 -21.21 15.41 -8.90
C LEU A 508 -21.52 14.03 -9.46
N ASN A 509 -22.45 13.30 -8.82
CA ASN A 509 -22.89 11.97 -9.26
C ASN A 509 -23.46 12.02 -10.68
N LEU A 510 -24.25 13.06 -10.98
CA LEU A 510 -24.83 13.29 -12.31
C LEU A 510 -23.74 13.60 -13.36
N ILE A 511 -22.71 14.36 -12.99
CA ILE A 511 -21.54 14.63 -13.86
C ILE A 511 -20.75 13.33 -14.11
N THR A 512 -20.54 12.47 -13.10
CA THR A 512 -19.87 11.18 -13.29
C THR A 512 -20.70 10.22 -14.14
N ASP A 513 -22.02 10.20 -13.98
CA ASP A 513 -22.93 9.36 -14.78
C ASP A 513 -22.99 9.82 -16.24
N LEU A 514 -23.12 11.12 -16.51
CA LEU A 514 -23.03 11.70 -17.86
C LEU A 514 -21.69 11.40 -18.51
N LYS A 515 -20.57 11.55 -17.78
CA LYS A 515 -19.23 11.21 -18.28
C LYS A 515 -19.08 9.72 -18.58
N ALA A 516 -19.69 8.85 -17.78
CA ALA A 516 -19.74 7.41 -18.01
C ALA A 516 -20.71 7.01 -19.14
N LYS A 517 -21.75 7.82 -19.41
CA LYS A 517 -22.70 7.63 -20.51
C LYS A 517 -22.09 8.05 -21.85
N LEU A 518 -21.48 9.25 -21.91
CA LEU A 518 -20.66 9.71 -23.04
C LEU A 518 -19.54 8.71 -23.39
N LYS A 519 -18.84 8.15 -22.40
CA LYS A 519 -17.80 7.12 -22.67
C LYS A 519 -18.38 5.84 -23.29
N ARG A 520 -19.59 5.43 -22.90
CA ARG A 520 -20.30 4.29 -23.50
C ARG A 520 -20.80 4.61 -24.92
N GLN A 521 -21.36 5.80 -25.14
CA GLN A 521 -21.81 6.26 -26.45
C GLN A 521 -20.63 6.39 -27.43
N GLN A 522 -19.51 6.96 -27.02
CA GLN A 522 -18.29 7.04 -27.83
C GLN A 522 -17.81 5.65 -28.26
N ALA A 523 -17.78 4.67 -27.36
CA ALA A 523 -17.42 3.30 -27.71
C ALA A 523 -18.39 2.68 -28.74
N SER A 524 -19.70 2.92 -28.62
CA SER A 524 -20.66 2.49 -29.65
C SER A 524 -20.51 3.25 -30.98
N LEU A 525 -20.13 4.54 -30.95
CA LEU A 525 -19.85 5.32 -32.15
C LEU A 525 -18.60 4.78 -32.87
N ASP A 526 -17.56 4.42 -32.15
CA ASP A 526 -16.35 3.82 -32.72
C ASP A 526 -16.63 2.45 -33.37
N ILE A 527 -17.50 1.63 -32.75
CA ILE A 527 -17.99 0.37 -33.33
C ILE A 527 -18.79 0.65 -34.63
N LEU A 528 -19.70 1.62 -34.63
CA LEU A 528 -20.47 1.99 -35.82
C LEU A 528 -19.57 2.57 -36.93
N LEU A 529 -18.53 3.33 -36.59
CA LEU A 529 -17.54 3.84 -37.55
C LEU A 529 -16.67 2.72 -38.14
N VAL A 530 -16.33 1.68 -37.36
CA VAL A 530 -15.69 0.46 -37.90
C VAL A 530 -16.64 -0.30 -38.83
N SER A 531 -17.91 -0.45 -38.45
CA SER A 531 -18.96 -1.03 -39.31
C SER A 531 -19.10 -0.27 -40.63
N LYS A 532 -19.19 1.08 -40.57
CA LYS A 532 -19.24 1.93 -41.77
C LYS A 532 -18.01 1.77 -42.66
N ARG A 533 -16.79 1.63 -42.10
CA ARG A 533 -15.58 1.35 -42.88
C ARG A 533 -15.63 -0.01 -43.58
N ALA A 534 -16.20 -1.04 -42.94
CA ALA A 534 -16.39 -2.35 -43.55
C ALA A 534 -17.46 -2.31 -44.66
N LEU A 535 -18.57 -1.60 -44.44
CA LEU A 535 -19.60 -1.37 -45.46
C LEU A 535 -19.05 -0.55 -46.64
N ALA A 536 -18.25 0.49 -46.42
CA ALA A 536 -17.61 1.25 -47.50
C ALA A 536 -16.75 0.34 -48.41
N LYS A 537 -15.91 -0.52 -47.81
CA LYS A 537 -15.12 -1.52 -48.55
C LYS A 537 -15.95 -2.60 -49.26
N ARG A 538 -17.14 -2.94 -48.74
CA ARG A 538 -18.11 -3.80 -49.46
C ARG A 538 -18.73 -3.04 -50.65
N GLY A 539 -18.95 -1.73 -50.49
CA GLY A 539 -19.51 -0.81 -51.49
C GLY A 539 -18.59 -0.49 -52.66
N GLU A 540 -17.26 -0.45 -52.45
CA GLU A 540 -16.24 -0.27 -53.49
C GLU A 540 -16.43 -1.23 -54.68
N ARG A 541 -16.92 -2.45 -54.44
CA ARG A 541 -17.21 -3.47 -55.47
C ARG A 541 -18.35 -3.11 -56.42
N TYR A 542 -19.21 -2.17 -56.04
CA TYR A 542 -20.34 -1.71 -56.84
C TYR A 542 -20.09 -0.32 -57.46
N GLN A 543 -18.99 0.35 -57.12
CA GLN A 543 -18.64 1.65 -57.70
C GLN A 543 -18.30 1.47 -59.19
N GLY A 544 -19.03 2.18 -60.06
CA GLY A 544 -18.89 2.08 -61.51
C GLY A 544 -19.64 0.92 -62.17
N MET A 545 -20.19 -0.04 -61.41
CA MET A 545 -21.06 -1.10 -61.95
C MET A 545 -22.53 -0.69 -61.87
N ASN A 546 -23.11 -0.26 -62.99
CA ASN A 546 -24.56 -0.07 -63.08
C ASN A 546 -25.27 -1.42 -63.25
N VAL A 547 -25.40 -2.16 -62.14
CA VAL A 547 -25.94 -3.53 -62.11
C VAL A 547 -27.35 -3.62 -62.70
N VAL A 548 -28.18 -2.58 -62.50
CA VAL A 548 -29.54 -2.49 -63.07
C VAL A 548 -29.49 -2.50 -64.60
N GLU A 549 -28.76 -1.57 -65.20
CA GLU A 549 -28.58 -1.44 -66.65
C GLU A 549 -27.93 -2.69 -67.27
N GLN A 550 -27.09 -3.40 -66.51
CA GLN A 550 -26.54 -4.71 -66.91
C GLN A 550 -27.58 -5.83 -66.86
N THR A 551 -28.43 -5.91 -65.83
CA THR A 551 -29.55 -6.89 -65.79
C THR A 551 -30.55 -6.68 -66.92
N GLU A 552 -30.85 -5.42 -67.26
CA GLU A 552 -31.79 -5.09 -68.34
C GLU A 552 -31.23 -5.50 -69.71
N ARG A 553 -29.99 -5.10 -70.04
CA ARG A 553 -29.31 -5.52 -71.28
C ARG A 553 -29.18 -7.04 -71.42
N ALA A 554 -28.90 -7.75 -70.33
CA ALA A 554 -28.80 -9.20 -70.36
C ALA A 554 -30.16 -9.86 -70.65
N ARG A 555 -31.26 -9.33 -70.09
CA ARG A 555 -32.63 -9.79 -70.39
C ARG A 555 -33.06 -9.48 -71.83
N GLU A 556 -32.67 -8.34 -72.39
CA GLU A 556 -32.87 -8.03 -73.83
C GLU A 556 -32.12 -9.03 -74.73
N GLN A 557 -30.87 -9.35 -74.40
CA GLN A 557 -30.07 -10.36 -75.10
C GLN A 557 -30.71 -11.76 -75.02
N GLN A 558 -31.21 -12.17 -73.85
CA GLN A 558 -31.96 -13.42 -73.70
C GLN A 558 -33.20 -13.47 -74.60
N LEU A 559 -33.95 -12.36 -74.71
CA LEU A 559 -35.20 -12.29 -75.47
C LEU A 559 -34.96 -12.29 -77.00
N THR A 560 -33.87 -11.65 -77.45
CA THR A 560 -33.42 -11.71 -78.85
C THR A 560 -32.87 -13.10 -79.22
N LEU A 561 -32.04 -13.72 -78.38
CA LEU A 561 -31.57 -15.10 -78.58
C LEU A 561 -32.73 -16.11 -78.64
N ARG A 562 -33.74 -15.97 -77.75
CA ARG A 562 -34.91 -16.86 -77.73
C ARG A 562 -35.75 -16.76 -79.00
N SER A 563 -35.96 -15.56 -79.55
CA SER A 563 -36.72 -15.36 -80.79
C SER A 563 -35.92 -15.76 -82.04
N ALA A 564 -34.60 -15.57 -82.06
CA ALA A 564 -33.71 -16.11 -83.09
C ALA A 564 -33.71 -17.65 -83.11
N MET A 565 -33.61 -18.29 -81.93
CA MET A 565 -33.67 -19.74 -81.81
C MET A 565 -35.02 -20.31 -82.26
N GLN A 566 -36.14 -19.69 -81.88
CA GLN A 566 -37.48 -20.14 -82.26
C GLN A 566 -37.71 -20.03 -83.79
N SER A 567 -37.35 -18.90 -84.39
CA SER A 567 -37.48 -18.72 -85.85
C SER A 567 -36.56 -19.65 -86.65
N LEU A 568 -35.35 -19.94 -86.16
CA LEU A 568 -34.47 -20.96 -86.72
C LEU A 568 -35.08 -22.36 -86.58
N GLN A 569 -35.66 -22.71 -85.43
CA GLN A 569 -36.29 -24.01 -85.20
C GLN A 569 -37.47 -24.25 -86.14
N ASP A 570 -38.32 -23.25 -86.36
CA ASP A 570 -39.47 -23.37 -87.26
C ASP A 570 -39.03 -23.39 -88.74
N SER A 571 -37.97 -22.66 -89.12
CA SER A 571 -37.32 -22.78 -90.44
C SER A 571 -36.74 -24.19 -90.67
N LEU A 572 -36.08 -24.77 -89.66
CA LEU A 572 -35.56 -26.14 -89.73
C LEU A 572 -36.69 -27.16 -89.86
N ARG A 573 -37.79 -27.00 -89.11
CA ARG A 573 -38.98 -27.87 -89.22
C ARG A 573 -39.56 -27.88 -90.62
N GLN A 574 -39.66 -26.71 -91.27
CA GLN A 574 -40.13 -26.61 -92.66
C GLN A 574 -39.18 -27.30 -93.64
N ARG A 575 -37.88 -27.03 -93.57
CA ARG A 575 -36.87 -27.61 -94.47
C ARG A 575 -36.75 -29.13 -94.31
N VAL A 576 -36.71 -29.64 -93.08
CA VAL A 576 -36.65 -31.09 -92.80
C VAL A 576 -37.91 -31.80 -93.32
N LYS A 577 -39.11 -31.23 -93.12
CA LYS A 577 -40.37 -31.78 -93.64
C LYS A 577 -40.36 -31.92 -95.17
N HIS A 578 -39.68 -31.04 -95.89
CA HIS A 578 -39.57 -31.10 -97.35
C HIS A 578 -38.66 -32.23 -97.86
N LEU A 579 -37.76 -32.77 -97.02
CA LEU A 579 -36.90 -33.91 -97.37
C LEU A 579 -37.45 -35.27 -96.92
N GLY A 580 -38.56 -35.29 -96.15
CA GLY A 580 -39.14 -36.53 -95.61
C GLY A 580 -38.37 -37.16 -94.45
N VAL A 581 -37.35 -36.47 -93.91
CA VAL A 581 -36.51 -36.94 -92.79
C VAL A 581 -37.18 -36.60 -91.45
N SER A 582 -36.90 -37.38 -90.40
CA SER A 582 -37.37 -37.06 -89.04
C SER A 582 -36.59 -35.88 -88.42
N PHE A 583 -37.26 -35.10 -87.58
CA PHE A 583 -36.66 -33.89 -87.00
C PHE A 583 -35.65 -34.22 -85.89
N GLY A 584 -34.36 -34.22 -86.23
CA GLY A 584 -33.26 -34.34 -85.27
C GLY A 584 -31.89 -34.37 -85.94
N GLN A 585 -30.90 -33.80 -85.27
CA GLN A 585 -29.51 -33.73 -85.73
C GLN A 585 -28.91 -35.12 -86.01
N THR A 586 -29.20 -36.11 -85.16
CA THR A 586 -28.78 -37.51 -85.36
C THR A 586 -29.43 -38.16 -86.58
N ALA A 587 -30.72 -37.92 -86.81
CA ALA A 587 -31.44 -38.45 -87.97
C ALA A 587 -30.90 -37.86 -89.29
N ILE A 588 -30.64 -36.55 -89.31
CA ILE A 588 -30.12 -35.85 -90.49
C ILE A 588 -28.66 -36.24 -90.76
N ASN A 589 -27.82 -36.37 -89.72
CA ASN A 589 -26.46 -36.89 -89.88
C ASN A 589 -26.46 -38.32 -90.46
N ASN A 590 -27.37 -39.19 -90.01
CA ASN A 590 -27.49 -40.55 -90.53
C ASN A 590 -27.94 -40.58 -91.99
N GLU A 591 -28.92 -39.76 -92.37
CA GLU A 591 -29.36 -39.59 -93.77
C GLU A 591 -28.28 -38.96 -94.65
N GLU A 592 -27.51 -37.99 -94.14
CA GLU A 592 -26.36 -37.40 -94.84
C GLU A 592 -25.29 -38.44 -95.14
N VAL A 593 -24.94 -39.28 -94.15
CA VAL A 593 -23.99 -40.38 -94.31
C VAL A 593 -24.53 -41.46 -95.25
N ALA A 594 -25.84 -41.75 -95.22
CA ALA A 594 -26.47 -42.68 -96.15
C ALA A 594 -26.44 -42.16 -97.60
N ALA A 595 -26.82 -40.90 -97.82
CA ALA A 595 -26.81 -40.26 -99.13
C ALA A 595 -25.38 -40.10 -99.69
N ARG A 596 -24.38 -39.79 -98.84
CA ARG A 596 -22.96 -39.78 -99.25
C ARG A 596 -22.47 -41.17 -99.68
N LYS A 597 -22.81 -42.23 -98.93
CA LYS A 597 -22.47 -43.61 -99.33
C LYS A 597 -23.13 -44.02 -100.64
N GLN A 598 -24.35 -43.55 -100.90
CA GLN A 598 -25.02 -43.74 -102.20
C GLN A 598 -24.29 -42.96 -103.31
N LEU A 599 -23.81 -41.74 -103.05
CA LEU A 599 -23.06 -40.92 -104.02
C LEU A 599 -21.70 -41.53 -104.34
N GLU A 600 -20.97 -42.00 -103.32
CA GLU A 600 -19.71 -42.74 -103.46
C GLU A 600 -19.91 -44.02 -104.27
N ALA A 601 -20.96 -44.80 -103.97
CA ALA A 601 -21.31 -45.99 -104.75
C ALA A 601 -21.66 -45.66 -106.20
N LEU A 602 -22.41 -44.58 -106.45
CA LEU A 602 -22.76 -44.13 -107.79
C LEU A 602 -21.50 -43.74 -108.58
N HIS A 603 -20.62 -42.90 -107.99
CA HIS A 603 -19.33 -42.54 -108.57
C HIS A 603 -18.45 -43.77 -108.87
N ILE A 604 -18.43 -44.78 -108.00
CA ILE A 604 -17.72 -46.05 -108.25
C ILE A 604 -18.34 -46.82 -109.43
N THR A 605 -19.67 -46.79 -109.63
CA THR A 605 -20.28 -47.40 -110.82
C THR A 605 -20.01 -46.61 -112.10
N LEU A 606 -20.13 -45.28 -112.07
CA LEU A 606 -19.82 -44.41 -113.21
C LEU A 606 -18.34 -44.47 -113.61
N GLY A 607 -17.42 -44.62 -112.66
CA GLY A 607 -16.00 -44.83 -112.92
C GLY A 607 -15.69 -46.07 -113.78
N LYS A 608 -16.56 -47.08 -113.79
CA LYS A 608 -16.43 -48.25 -114.69
C LYS A 608 -16.61 -47.88 -116.16
N ARG A 609 -17.29 -46.77 -116.49
CA ARG A 609 -17.55 -46.36 -117.88
C ARG A 609 -16.26 -46.26 -118.70
N VAL A 610 -15.17 -45.72 -118.14
CA VAL A 610 -13.88 -45.59 -118.85
C VAL A 610 -13.31 -46.97 -119.22
N HIS A 611 -13.44 -47.96 -118.34
CA HIS A 611 -13.02 -49.34 -118.61
C HIS A 611 -13.95 -50.01 -119.63
N LEU A 612 -15.27 -49.78 -119.57
CA LEU A 612 -16.23 -50.35 -120.52
C LEU A 612 -16.07 -49.73 -121.92
N GLN A 613 -15.88 -48.42 -122.01
CA GLN A 613 -15.54 -47.71 -123.25
C GLN A 613 -14.21 -48.23 -123.82
N SER A 614 -13.14 -48.32 -123.01
CA SER A 614 -11.89 -48.91 -123.47
C SER A 614 -12.04 -50.37 -123.91
N ARG A 615 -12.88 -51.19 -123.25
CA ARG A 615 -13.16 -52.57 -123.66
C ARG A 615 -13.95 -52.63 -124.97
N ARG A 616 -14.96 -51.77 -125.17
CA ARG A 616 -15.71 -51.62 -126.42
C ARG A 616 -14.78 -51.18 -127.56
N ASP A 617 -13.96 -50.16 -127.33
CA ASP A 617 -13.06 -49.60 -128.33
C ASP A 617 -11.94 -50.59 -128.67
N ASN A 618 -11.48 -51.39 -127.70
CA ASN A 618 -10.60 -52.54 -127.95
C ASN A 618 -11.31 -53.64 -128.76
N TYR A 619 -12.58 -53.97 -128.51
CA TYR A 619 -13.31 -54.94 -129.35
C TYR A 619 -13.60 -54.39 -130.76
N LEU A 620 -13.84 -53.09 -130.93
CA LEU A 620 -13.95 -52.44 -132.25
C LEU A 620 -12.60 -52.46 -132.98
N ALA A 621 -11.51 -52.14 -132.28
CA ALA A 621 -10.15 -52.24 -132.82
C ALA A 621 -9.80 -53.68 -133.19
N VAL A 622 -10.06 -54.68 -132.33
CA VAL A 622 -9.83 -56.10 -132.62
C VAL A 622 -10.72 -56.58 -133.77
N LEU A 623 -12.00 -56.21 -133.83
CA LEU A 623 -12.89 -56.61 -134.92
C LEU A 623 -12.40 -56.05 -136.26
N LYS A 624 -11.97 -54.79 -136.29
CA LYS A 624 -11.38 -54.18 -137.48
C LYS A 624 -10.01 -54.77 -137.82
N ASP A 625 -9.08 -54.81 -136.88
CA ASP A 625 -7.73 -55.35 -137.05
C ASP A 625 -7.75 -56.82 -137.43
N ARG A 626 -8.76 -57.61 -137.03
CA ARG A 626 -8.93 -59.00 -137.49
C ARG A 626 -9.59 -59.12 -138.86
N GLN A 627 -10.44 -58.18 -139.26
CA GLN A 627 -10.92 -58.09 -140.65
C GLN A 627 -9.79 -57.67 -141.61
N ASP A 628 -9.02 -56.64 -141.25
CA ASP A 628 -7.85 -56.17 -141.99
C ASP A 628 -6.73 -57.22 -141.96
N ALA A 629 -6.45 -57.84 -140.80
CA ALA A 629 -5.46 -58.92 -140.71
C ALA A 629 -5.93 -60.24 -141.33
N LEU A 630 -7.23 -60.50 -141.55
CA LEU A 630 -7.62 -61.66 -142.38
C LEU A 630 -7.03 -61.51 -143.79
N ALA A 631 -7.16 -60.33 -144.40
CA ALA A 631 -6.49 -60.01 -145.66
C ALA A 631 -4.96 -60.09 -145.56
N ASP A 632 -4.38 -59.63 -144.44
CA ASP A 632 -2.93 -59.66 -144.27
C ASP A 632 -2.34 -61.01 -143.82
N HIS A 633 -3.12 -61.92 -143.24
CA HIS A 633 -2.76 -63.32 -143.00
C HIS A 633 -2.75 -64.10 -144.32
N TYR A 634 -3.71 -63.85 -145.22
CA TYR A 634 -3.60 -64.30 -146.62
C TYR A 634 -2.32 -63.78 -147.30
N ASN A 635 -1.86 -62.56 -147.00
CA ASN A 635 -0.58 -62.03 -147.50
C ASN A 635 0.67 -62.57 -146.77
N ARG A 636 0.59 -62.91 -145.48
CA ARG A 636 1.74 -63.37 -144.65
C ARG A 636 2.01 -64.85 -144.75
N LEU A 637 1.02 -65.63 -145.19
CA LEU A 637 1.19 -66.95 -145.81
C LEU A 637 2.26 -66.92 -146.92
N ALA A 638 2.63 -65.74 -147.43
CA ALA A 638 3.73 -65.50 -148.36
C ALA A 638 5.05 -64.82 -147.82
N LYS A 639 5.32 -64.53 -146.50
CA LYS A 639 6.42 -63.56 -146.09
C LYS A 639 7.34 -63.64 -144.77
N TYR A 640 7.27 -64.55 -143.78
CA TYR A 640 7.79 -64.54 -142.33
C TYR A 640 9.31 -64.24 -141.77
N SER A 641 9.57 -63.56 -140.54
CA SER A 641 10.87 -62.86 -139.93
C SER A 641 11.50 -62.98 -138.40
N GLY A 642 12.02 -61.93 -137.59
CA GLY A 642 13.17 -61.92 -136.46
C GLY A 642 13.26 -61.08 -135.03
N SER A 643 14.45 -60.70 -134.34
CA SER A 643 14.76 -60.43 -132.80
C SER A 643 15.79 -59.32 -132.14
N LEU A 644 16.15 -59.21 -130.76
CA LEU A 644 16.85 -58.05 -129.91
C LEU A 644 17.77 -58.29 -128.54
N GLY A 645 18.38 -57.29 -127.72
CA GLY A 645 19.17 -57.38 -126.35
C GLY A 645 19.87 -56.12 -125.52
N SER A 646 20.43 -56.16 -124.21
CA SER A 646 21.12 -55.02 -123.32
C SER A 646 21.87 -55.30 -121.85
N TRP A 647 22.66 -54.37 -121.09
CA TRP A 647 23.30 -54.37 -119.61
C TRP A 647 24.33 -53.16 -119.13
N ILE A 648 25.07 -52.86 -117.95
CA ILE A 648 25.08 -52.92 -116.36
C ILE A 648 26.05 -51.96 -115.37
N VAL A 649 26.70 -52.26 -114.14
CA VAL A 649 26.94 -51.35 -112.83
C VAL A 649 28.26 -51.27 -111.78
N PRO A 650 28.40 -50.41 -110.62
CA PRO A 650 29.59 -49.99 -109.64
C PRO A 650 29.47 -49.97 -107.97
N ALA A 651 30.23 -49.47 -106.85
CA ALA A 651 31.59 -48.94 -106.23
C ALA A 651 31.72 -48.61 -104.58
N ASN A 652 32.89 -48.33 -103.79
CA ASN A 652 33.04 -47.89 -102.24
C ASN A 652 34.47 -47.54 -101.41
N PRO A 653 34.61 -46.97 -100.09
CA PRO A 653 35.87 -46.46 -99.24
C PRO A 653 36.11 -46.55 -97.57
N PHE A 654 37.22 -46.05 -96.82
CA PHE A 654 37.56 -45.96 -95.25
C PHE A 654 38.88 -45.09 -94.69
N ALA A 655 39.57 -44.84 -93.45
CA ALA A 655 39.76 -45.09 -91.88
C ALA A 655 40.80 -44.14 -90.94
N GLU A 656 41.16 -44.32 -89.57
CA GLU A 656 41.97 -43.36 -88.55
C GLU A 656 42.63 -43.83 -87.07
N THR A 657 43.52 -43.09 -86.21
CA THR A 657 43.78 -42.91 -84.62
C THR A 657 45.21 -42.86 -83.76
N LEU A 658 45.48 -42.13 -82.55
CA LEU A 658 46.60 -42.33 -81.42
C LEU A 658 46.74 -41.48 -80.01
N VAL A 659 47.60 -41.87 -78.96
CA VAL A 659 47.71 -41.38 -77.48
C VAL A 659 49.09 -41.51 -76.63
N ALA A 660 49.31 -40.68 -75.55
CA ALA A 660 50.12 -40.75 -74.23
C ALA A 660 51.68 -40.81 -74.02
N LEU A 661 52.28 -39.94 -73.14
CA LEU A 661 53.50 -40.17 -72.27
C LEU A 661 53.91 -39.01 -71.28
N ARG A 662 53.93 -39.21 -69.92
CA ARG A 662 54.83 -38.56 -68.88
C ARG A 662 54.32 -38.66 -67.41
N GLN A 663 54.95 -39.47 -66.55
CA GLN A 663 54.83 -39.44 -65.07
C GLN A 663 55.89 -40.40 -64.44
N ARG A 664 57.10 -39.95 -64.00
CA ARG A 664 58.04 -40.84 -63.25
C ARG A 664 59.34 -40.32 -62.56
N CYS A 665 59.67 -39.03 -62.50
CA CYS A 665 61.11 -38.64 -62.45
C CYS A 665 61.64 -37.78 -61.26
N THR A 666 60.99 -37.70 -60.10
CA THR A 666 61.44 -36.80 -59.00
C THR A 666 61.25 -37.39 -57.60
N GLN A 667 62.20 -38.20 -57.08
CA GLN A 667 62.13 -38.69 -55.68
C GLN A 667 63.44 -39.12 -54.97
N GLU A 668 64.63 -39.15 -55.60
CA GLU A 668 65.85 -39.77 -54.99
C GLU A 668 67.14 -38.91 -55.02
N ILE A 669 67.12 -37.67 -54.51
CA ILE A 669 68.32 -36.83 -54.31
C ILE A 669 68.14 -35.96 -53.05
N ILE A 670 69.01 -35.93 -52.02
CA ILE A 670 70.02 -36.89 -51.51
C ILE A 670 70.41 -36.43 -50.08
N GLU A 671 70.81 -37.34 -49.18
CA GLU A 671 71.37 -37.03 -47.85
C GLU A 671 72.86 -37.43 -47.78
N ALA A 672 73.75 -36.57 -47.28
CA ALA A 672 75.11 -36.94 -46.85
C ALA A 672 75.80 -35.84 -46.01
N ASP A 673 75.79 -36.05 -44.70
CA ASP A 673 76.51 -35.40 -43.59
C ASP A 673 77.92 -34.80 -43.87
N GLU A 674 78.09 -33.48 -43.66
CA GLU A 674 79.37 -32.82 -43.25
C GLU A 674 79.34 -32.39 -41.76
N ASN A 675 78.32 -32.84 -41.02
CA ASN A 675 77.86 -32.26 -39.75
C ASN A 675 78.87 -32.38 -38.61
N GLY A 676 79.69 -33.44 -38.61
CA GLY A 676 80.60 -33.76 -37.51
C GLY A 676 81.62 -32.67 -37.14
N ILE A 677 81.97 -31.76 -38.06
CA ILE A 677 82.90 -30.65 -37.81
C ILE A 677 82.15 -29.34 -37.49
N LEU A 678 80.92 -29.17 -37.97
CA LEU A 678 80.06 -28.06 -37.58
C LEU A 678 79.67 -28.15 -36.09
N GLN A 679 79.35 -29.35 -35.59
CA GLN A 679 78.80 -29.57 -34.24
C GLN A 679 79.62 -29.06 -33.05
N GLU A 680 80.95 -28.89 -33.16
CA GLU A 680 81.74 -28.31 -32.05
C GLU A 680 81.79 -26.77 -32.09
N LEU A 681 81.80 -26.19 -33.29
CA LEU A 681 81.71 -24.74 -33.48
C LEU A 681 80.29 -24.25 -33.16
N GLU A 682 79.29 -25.04 -33.60
CA GLU A 682 77.88 -24.92 -33.24
C GLU A 682 77.70 -24.89 -31.72
N LYS A 683 78.23 -25.85 -30.93
CA LYS A 683 78.08 -25.86 -29.46
C LYS A 683 78.61 -24.61 -28.75
N ILE A 684 79.70 -24.01 -29.23
CA ILE A 684 80.25 -22.78 -28.63
C ILE A 684 79.36 -21.59 -29.03
N GLN A 685 78.97 -21.53 -30.30
CA GLN A 685 78.08 -20.50 -30.83
C GLN A 685 76.66 -20.61 -30.24
N GLU A 686 76.17 -21.80 -29.93
CA GLU A 686 74.95 -22.11 -29.18
C GLU A 686 75.03 -21.56 -27.76
N GLN A 687 76.16 -21.68 -27.05
CA GLN A 687 76.27 -21.13 -25.70
C GLN A 687 76.27 -19.60 -25.68
N GLU A 688 76.94 -18.95 -26.64
CA GLU A 688 76.90 -17.49 -26.77
C GLU A 688 75.51 -17.02 -27.23
N ASN A 689 74.93 -17.69 -28.23
CA ASN A 689 73.58 -17.41 -28.72
C ASN A 689 72.51 -17.68 -27.66
N ALA A 690 72.62 -18.72 -26.84
CA ALA A 690 71.71 -19.00 -25.74
C ALA A 690 71.86 -17.99 -24.59
N SER A 691 73.06 -17.42 -24.40
CA SER A 691 73.29 -16.35 -23.44
C SER A 691 72.67 -15.03 -23.93
N LYS A 692 72.89 -14.67 -25.20
CA LYS A 692 72.23 -13.52 -25.86
C LYS A 692 70.71 -13.70 -25.91
N ALA A 693 70.24 -14.88 -26.30
CA ALA A 693 68.82 -15.21 -26.35
C ALA A 693 68.18 -15.25 -24.96
N LYS A 694 68.89 -15.60 -23.87
CA LYS A 694 68.36 -15.44 -22.51
C LYS A 694 68.26 -13.97 -22.09
N ILE A 695 69.24 -13.14 -22.43
CA ILE A 695 69.17 -11.70 -22.18
C ILE A 695 68.01 -11.09 -22.97
N GLU A 696 67.87 -11.43 -24.24
CA GLU A 696 66.80 -10.92 -25.11
C GLU A 696 65.43 -11.53 -24.78
N LEU A 697 65.36 -12.78 -24.31
CA LEU A 697 64.14 -13.39 -23.77
C LEU A 697 63.72 -12.66 -22.49
N CYS A 698 64.61 -12.46 -21.52
CA CYS A 698 64.27 -11.67 -20.32
C CYS A 698 63.91 -10.22 -20.67
N ARG A 699 64.51 -9.64 -21.72
CA ARG A 699 64.11 -8.34 -22.26
C ARG A 699 62.70 -8.38 -22.86
N GLN A 700 62.38 -9.37 -23.69
CA GLN A 700 61.04 -9.59 -24.26
C GLN A 700 60.00 -10.01 -23.21
N GLU A 701 60.40 -10.65 -22.12
CA GLU A 701 59.55 -10.94 -20.97
C GLU A 701 59.25 -9.66 -20.18
N ILE A 702 60.22 -8.76 -20.03
CA ILE A 702 60.07 -7.45 -19.36
C ILE A 702 59.29 -6.48 -20.25
N GLU A 703 59.64 -6.32 -21.52
CA GLU A 703 58.92 -5.50 -22.50
C GLU A 703 57.52 -6.08 -22.71
N GLY A 704 57.38 -7.38 -22.92
CA GLY A 704 56.10 -8.08 -22.98
C GLY A 704 55.32 -8.06 -21.65
N ALA A 705 55.94 -7.91 -20.48
CA ALA A 705 55.25 -7.65 -19.22
C ALA A 705 54.75 -6.21 -19.14
N HIS A 706 55.55 -5.23 -19.58
CA HIS A 706 55.11 -3.83 -19.72
C HIS A 706 54.00 -3.69 -20.75
N GLU A 707 54.05 -4.42 -21.87
CA GLU A 707 52.98 -4.48 -22.86
C GLU A 707 51.74 -5.19 -22.30
N ARG A 708 51.87 -6.34 -21.62
CA ARG A 708 50.72 -6.98 -20.95
C ARG A 708 50.09 -6.04 -19.92
N ILE A 709 50.87 -5.28 -19.15
CA ILE A 709 50.38 -4.27 -18.22
C ILE A 709 49.72 -3.09 -18.97
N ALA A 710 50.34 -2.56 -20.02
CA ALA A 710 49.81 -1.47 -20.82
C ALA A 710 48.53 -1.86 -21.56
N VAL A 711 48.46 -3.08 -22.11
CA VAL A 711 47.25 -3.66 -22.73
C VAL A 711 46.16 -3.88 -21.69
N MET A 712 46.47 -4.41 -20.49
CA MET A 712 45.49 -4.52 -19.40
C MET A 712 44.99 -3.14 -18.93
N LEU A 713 45.84 -2.13 -18.91
CA LEU A 713 45.46 -0.74 -18.59
C LEU A 713 44.58 -0.14 -19.70
N VAL A 714 44.97 -0.25 -20.98
CA VAL A 714 44.21 0.25 -22.14
C VAL A 714 42.86 -0.46 -22.28
N GLN A 715 42.81 -1.78 -22.12
CA GLN A 715 41.55 -2.56 -22.06
C GLN A 715 40.62 -2.07 -20.94
N ARG A 716 41.19 -1.64 -19.80
CA ARG A 716 40.46 -1.06 -18.65
C ARG A 716 40.35 0.48 -18.71
N LYS A 717 40.72 1.10 -19.84
CA LYS A 717 40.78 2.55 -20.08
C LYS A 717 41.50 3.34 -18.97
N ARG A 718 42.72 2.92 -18.62
CA ARG A 718 43.58 3.54 -17.62
C ARG A 718 44.87 4.09 -18.27
N PRO A 719 45.37 5.28 -17.85
CA PRO A 719 46.60 5.87 -18.37
C PRO A 719 47.86 5.08 -17.95
N PRO A 720 48.99 5.27 -18.65
CA PRO A 720 50.23 4.53 -18.41
C PRO A 720 50.90 4.88 -17.08
N THR A 721 51.74 3.96 -16.59
CA THR A 721 52.27 3.93 -15.20
C THR A 721 53.30 5.00 -14.83
N ARG A 722 53.62 5.96 -15.71
CA ARG A 722 54.63 7.01 -15.46
C ARG A 722 54.01 8.41 -15.41
N GLY A 723 53.69 8.83 -14.19
CA GLY A 723 53.35 10.22 -13.87
C GLY A 723 51.86 10.53 -14.02
N TYR A 724 51.05 10.14 -13.04
CA TYR A 724 49.65 10.62 -12.95
C TYR A 724 49.64 12.09 -12.55
N ASN A 725 49.23 12.98 -13.45
CA ASN A 725 48.81 14.33 -13.10
C ASN A 725 47.30 14.35 -12.75
N PHE A 726 46.80 15.44 -12.19
CA PHE A 726 45.39 15.55 -11.79
C PHE A 726 44.43 15.28 -12.95
N THR A 727 44.71 15.76 -14.18
CA THR A 727 43.82 15.47 -15.33
C THR A 727 43.84 14.01 -15.74
N ASP A 728 44.94 13.28 -15.50
CA ASP A 728 45.00 11.83 -15.76
C ASP A 728 44.14 11.06 -14.75
N ILE A 729 44.11 11.51 -13.48
CA ILE A 729 43.24 10.95 -12.44
C ILE A 729 41.78 11.24 -12.76
N VAL A 730 41.44 12.49 -13.14
CA VAL A 730 40.08 12.87 -13.55
C VAL A 730 39.64 12.16 -14.84
N SER A 731 40.55 11.87 -15.79
CA SER A 731 40.20 11.07 -16.98
C SER A 731 39.73 9.63 -16.66
N VAL A 732 40.05 9.15 -15.44
CA VAL A 732 39.74 7.80 -14.95
C VAL A 732 38.59 7.80 -13.94
N TRP A 733 38.49 8.87 -13.16
CA TRP A 733 37.45 9.11 -12.16
C TRP A 733 36.92 10.55 -12.32
N PRO A 734 36.06 10.84 -13.32
CA PRO A 734 35.64 12.21 -13.66
C PRO A 734 34.97 12.95 -12.50
N LEU A 735 34.23 12.22 -11.65
CA LEU A 735 33.61 12.72 -10.42
C LEU A 735 34.60 13.41 -9.47
N VAL A 736 35.90 13.05 -9.50
CA VAL A 736 36.97 13.66 -8.67
C VAL A 736 37.40 15.05 -9.19
N GLY A 737 37.03 15.38 -10.44
CA GLY A 737 37.17 16.73 -11.01
C GLY A 737 35.88 17.54 -10.98
N GLU A 738 34.72 16.88 -10.91
CA GLU A 738 33.39 17.51 -10.90
C GLU A 738 32.93 17.89 -9.47
N TYR A 739 33.28 17.09 -8.47
CA TYR A 739 32.85 17.27 -7.07
C TYR A 739 34.03 17.48 -6.13
N THR A 740 33.88 18.45 -5.23
CA THR A 740 34.90 18.86 -4.26
C THR A 740 34.65 18.27 -2.87
N THR A 741 35.61 18.39 -1.95
CA THR A 741 35.40 18.01 -0.54
C THR A 741 34.29 18.81 0.15
N SER A 742 33.90 19.98 -0.40
CA SER A 742 32.76 20.78 0.05
C SER A 742 31.41 20.34 -0.53
N ASP A 743 31.39 19.54 -1.59
CA ASP A 743 30.16 18.92 -2.10
C ASP A 743 29.74 17.69 -1.28
N ARG A 744 30.62 17.21 -0.38
CA ARG A 744 30.45 15.95 0.35
C ARG A 744 29.17 15.92 1.19
N GLU A 745 28.93 16.92 2.04
CA GLU A 745 27.75 16.94 2.92
C GLU A 745 26.45 16.89 2.08
N ARG A 746 26.38 17.66 0.99
CA ARG A 746 25.24 17.63 0.07
C ARG A 746 25.08 16.26 -0.62
N LEU A 747 26.17 15.62 -1.02
CA LEU A 747 26.13 14.28 -1.65
C LEU A 747 25.76 13.17 -0.66
N GLU A 748 26.11 13.32 0.63
CA GLU A 748 25.69 12.41 1.69
C GLU A 748 24.21 12.62 2.06
N GLU A 749 23.72 13.87 2.11
CA GLU A 749 22.27 14.18 2.21
C GLU A 749 21.48 13.69 0.98
N GLU A 750 21.98 13.90 -0.24
CA GLU A 750 21.38 13.39 -1.48
C GLU A 750 21.33 11.85 -1.45
N HIS A 751 22.38 11.16 -1.00
CA HIS A 751 22.38 9.70 -0.84
C HIS A 751 21.35 9.23 0.18
N GLU A 752 21.33 9.78 1.40
CA GLU A 752 20.34 9.40 2.43
C GLU A 752 18.91 9.65 1.96
N SER A 753 18.66 10.71 1.18
CA SER A 753 17.32 11.00 0.63
C SER A 753 16.89 9.99 -0.44
N VAL A 754 17.80 9.56 -1.31
CA VAL A 754 17.52 8.56 -2.37
C VAL A 754 17.44 7.15 -1.80
N GLU A 755 18.19 6.85 -0.74
CA GLU A 755 18.11 5.58 0.00
C GLU A 755 16.77 5.46 0.74
N GLN A 756 16.27 6.55 1.34
CA GLN A 756 14.91 6.61 1.91
C GLN A 756 13.82 6.50 0.83
N GLU A 757 13.94 7.20 -0.31
CA GLU A 757 12.99 7.07 -1.43
C GLU A 757 12.96 5.62 -1.96
N LEU A 758 14.13 4.96 -2.03
CA LEU A 758 14.23 3.55 -2.43
C LEU A 758 13.55 2.62 -1.42
N GLU A 759 13.78 2.78 -0.10
CA GLU A 759 13.09 1.98 0.92
C GLU A 759 11.57 2.18 0.89
N GLU A 760 11.08 3.40 0.68
CA GLU A 760 9.64 3.65 0.53
C GLU A 760 9.07 2.98 -0.74
N LEU A 761 9.78 3.03 -1.86
CA LEU A 761 9.37 2.40 -3.11
C LEU A 761 9.39 0.86 -3.04
N GLU A 762 10.38 0.26 -2.37
CA GLU A 762 10.42 -1.19 -2.13
C GLU A 762 9.30 -1.63 -1.18
N GLN A 763 9.00 -0.86 -0.14
CA GLN A 763 7.85 -1.12 0.74
C GLN A 763 6.52 -1.01 -0.03
N GLN A 764 6.41 -0.07 -0.98
CA GLN A 764 5.25 0.04 -1.86
C GLN A 764 5.13 -1.15 -2.84
N GLU A 765 6.23 -1.59 -3.49
CA GLU A 765 6.22 -2.81 -4.32
C GLU A 765 5.83 -4.06 -3.50
N LEU A 766 6.33 -4.18 -2.26
CA LEU A 766 5.97 -5.27 -1.36
C LEU A 766 4.49 -5.21 -0.93
N ALA A 767 3.94 -4.02 -0.69
CA ALA A 767 2.54 -3.83 -0.37
C ALA A 767 1.62 -4.17 -1.55
N LEU A 768 1.91 -3.67 -2.75
CA LEU A 768 1.15 -3.98 -3.96
C LEU A 768 1.24 -5.46 -4.31
N SER A 769 2.41 -6.09 -4.24
CA SER A 769 2.57 -7.52 -4.56
C SER A 769 1.85 -8.45 -3.57
N LYS A 770 1.72 -8.06 -2.30
CA LYS A 770 0.84 -8.72 -1.32
C LYS A 770 -0.63 -8.51 -1.66
N GLN A 771 -1.05 -7.28 -1.97
CA GLN A 771 -2.44 -6.97 -2.32
C GLN A 771 -2.91 -7.67 -3.61
N LEU A 772 -2.02 -7.78 -4.60
CA LEU A 772 -2.24 -8.45 -5.89
C LEU A 772 -1.95 -9.96 -5.85
N GLN A 773 -1.48 -10.49 -4.70
CA GLN A 773 -1.11 -11.90 -4.50
C GLN A 773 -0.05 -12.42 -5.50
N THR A 774 0.80 -11.56 -6.07
CA THR A 774 1.82 -11.94 -7.06
C THR A 774 3.10 -12.51 -6.47
N GLY A 775 3.24 -12.51 -5.14
CA GLY A 775 4.37 -13.15 -4.45
C GLY A 775 5.75 -12.55 -4.77
N GLY A 776 5.80 -11.26 -5.13
CA GLY A 776 7.04 -10.57 -5.54
C GLY A 776 7.44 -10.80 -7.01
N VAL A 777 6.65 -11.55 -7.79
CA VAL A 777 6.89 -11.70 -9.23
C VAL A 777 6.49 -10.40 -9.95
N LYS A 778 7.43 -9.78 -10.67
CA LYS A 778 7.17 -8.59 -11.50
C LYS A 778 6.19 -8.93 -12.61
N LEU A 779 4.96 -8.40 -12.48
CA LEU A 779 3.85 -8.67 -13.39
C LEU A 779 4.00 -7.82 -14.66
N ASP A 780 4.55 -8.39 -15.73
CA ASP A 780 4.51 -7.77 -17.06
C ASP A 780 3.04 -7.58 -17.50
N LEU A 781 2.57 -6.33 -17.41
CA LEU A 781 1.21 -5.94 -17.76
C LEU A 781 0.91 -6.11 -19.26
N ALA A 782 1.91 -6.09 -20.14
CA ALA A 782 1.72 -6.36 -21.56
C ALA A 782 1.54 -7.87 -21.81
N GLN A 783 2.42 -8.72 -21.27
CA GLN A 783 2.28 -10.17 -21.38
C GLN A 783 1.02 -10.69 -20.67
N ALA A 784 0.68 -10.15 -19.50
CA ALA A 784 -0.53 -10.52 -18.77
C ALA A 784 -1.81 -10.14 -19.56
N ARG A 785 -1.88 -8.93 -20.13
CA ARG A 785 -3.00 -8.52 -21.00
C ARG A 785 -3.09 -9.37 -22.28
N ALA A 786 -1.96 -9.71 -22.89
CA ALA A 786 -1.93 -10.57 -24.07
C ALA A 786 -2.48 -11.98 -23.76
N ARG A 787 -2.06 -12.58 -22.63
CA ARG A 787 -2.60 -13.87 -22.15
C ARG A 787 -4.10 -13.78 -21.86
N MET A 788 -4.55 -12.72 -21.18
CA MET A 788 -5.96 -12.48 -20.88
C MET A 788 -6.79 -12.39 -22.17
N GLN A 789 -6.37 -11.58 -23.15
CA GLN A 789 -7.05 -11.44 -24.44
C GLN A 789 -7.05 -12.75 -25.25
N GLN A 790 -5.99 -13.54 -25.19
CA GLN A 790 -5.92 -14.86 -25.82
C GLN A 790 -6.91 -15.85 -25.17
N GLN A 791 -6.98 -15.86 -23.84
CA GLN A 791 -7.92 -16.70 -23.07
C GLN A 791 -9.38 -16.27 -23.29
N GLU A 792 -9.67 -14.97 -23.27
CA GLU A 792 -11.00 -14.40 -23.54
C GLU A 792 -11.45 -14.71 -24.97
N ARG A 793 -10.57 -14.54 -25.97
CA ARG A 793 -10.85 -14.94 -27.35
C ARG A 793 -11.07 -16.45 -27.48
N SER A 794 -10.33 -17.28 -26.75
CA SER A 794 -10.53 -18.73 -26.73
C SER A 794 -11.85 -19.13 -26.07
N TYR A 795 -12.23 -18.45 -24.98
CA TYR A 795 -13.50 -18.62 -24.29
C TYR A 795 -14.68 -18.27 -25.19
N GLU A 796 -14.69 -17.07 -25.80
CA GLU A 796 -15.74 -16.66 -26.73
C GLU A 796 -15.81 -17.59 -27.95
N THR A 797 -14.66 -18.03 -28.50
CA THR A 797 -14.65 -19.01 -29.61
C THR A 797 -15.30 -20.34 -29.20
N ARG A 798 -15.01 -20.87 -28.01
CA ARG A 798 -15.63 -22.10 -27.49
C ARG A 798 -17.11 -21.92 -27.18
N LYS A 799 -17.51 -20.76 -26.64
CA LYS A 799 -18.89 -20.37 -26.33
C LYS A 799 -19.74 -20.26 -27.60
N TYR A 800 -19.27 -19.57 -28.63
CA TYR A 800 -19.93 -19.52 -29.94
C TYR A 800 -19.95 -20.89 -30.62
N GLY A 801 -18.88 -21.69 -30.52
CA GLY A 801 -18.85 -23.07 -31.01
C GLY A 801 -19.91 -23.96 -30.35
N SER A 802 -20.06 -23.86 -29.02
CA SER A 802 -21.09 -24.57 -28.26
C SER A 802 -22.51 -24.14 -28.67
N GLN A 803 -22.74 -22.84 -28.84
CA GLN A 803 -24.02 -22.30 -29.33
C GLN A 803 -24.34 -22.77 -30.77
N LEU A 804 -23.33 -22.84 -31.65
CA LEU A 804 -23.47 -23.36 -33.00
C LEU A 804 -23.80 -24.86 -33.01
N LEU A 805 -23.11 -25.65 -32.19
CA LEU A 805 -23.40 -27.08 -32.03
C LEU A 805 -24.81 -27.31 -31.48
N LYS A 806 -25.19 -26.65 -30.38
CA LYS A 806 -26.55 -26.75 -29.80
C LYS A 806 -27.63 -26.39 -30.81
N SER A 807 -27.52 -25.23 -31.46
CA SER A 807 -28.51 -24.79 -32.47
C SER A 807 -28.51 -25.65 -33.74
N THR A 808 -27.43 -26.36 -34.05
CA THR A 808 -27.37 -27.36 -35.13
C THR A 808 -28.07 -28.65 -34.73
N THR A 809 -27.83 -29.17 -33.52
CA THR A 809 -28.49 -30.37 -32.99
C THR A 809 -30.00 -30.15 -32.84
N GLU A 810 -30.42 -28.99 -32.29
CA GLU A 810 -31.84 -28.61 -32.25
C GLU A 810 -32.45 -28.55 -33.66
N ARG A 811 -31.76 -27.94 -34.64
CA ARG A 811 -32.22 -27.86 -36.04
C ARG A 811 -32.30 -29.25 -36.69
N LEU A 812 -31.43 -30.18 -36.32
CA LEU A 812 -31.48 -31.57 -36.76
C LEU A 812 -32.69 -32.28 -36.16
N MET A 813 -32.89 -32.21 -34.84
CA MET A 813 -34.05 -32.85 -34.17
C MET A 813 -35.39 -32.30 -34.69
N ARG A 814 -35.51 -30.98 -34.85
CA ARG A 814 -36.69 -30.32 -35.46
C ARG A 814 -36.96 -30.73 -36.92
N LYS A 815 -36.01 -31.37 -37.62
CA LYS A 815 -36.20 -31.97 -38.95
C LYS A 815 -36.42 -33.49 -38.89
N MET A 816 -35.71 -34.18 -38.00
CA MET A 816 -35.69 -35.64 -37.92
C MET A 816 -36.93 -36.21 -37.25
N LEU A 817 -37.38 -35.63 -36.12
CA LEU A 817 -38.55 -36.16 -35.40
C LEU A 817 -39.83 -36.06 -36.25
N PRO A 818 -40.19 -34.91 -36.88
CA PRO A 818 -41.42 -34.84 -37.70
C PRO A 818 -41.35 -35.68 -38.99
N ARG A 819 -40.16 -35.89 -39.57
CA ARG A 819 -39.99 -36.85 -40.68
C ARG A 819 -40.23 -38.29 -40.21
N THR A 820 -39.72 -38.64 -39.02
CA THR A 820 -39.89 -39.98 -38.44
C THR A 820 -41.35 -40.24 -38.06
N GLU A 821 -42.03 -39.27 -37.45
CA GLU A 821 -43.47 -39.31 -37.19
C GLU A 821 -44.26 -39.53 -38.49
N TYR A 822 -44.02 -38.71 -39.53
CA TYR A 822 -44.71 -38.80 -40.82
C TYR A 822 -44.58 -40.18 -41.49
N TYR A 823 -43.37 -40.75 -41.56
CA TYR A 823 -43.18 -42.09 -42.14
C TYR A 823 -43.74 -43.20 -41.23
N MET A 824 -43.70 -43.02 -39.91
CA MET A 824 -44.28 -43.98 -38.98
C MET A 824 -45.82 -43.97 -39.02
N GLN A 825 -46.46 -42.81 -39.22
CA GLN A 825 -47.90 -42.67 -39.51
C GLN A 825 -48.33 -43.41 -40.81
N GLN A 826 -47.41 -43.63 -41.76
CA GLN A 826 -47.69 -44.40 -42.99
C GLN A 826 -47.48 -45.91 -42.81
N ILE A 827 -46.40 -46.31 -42.11
CA ILE A 827 -46.02 -47.71 -41.93
C ILE A 827 -46.88 -48.39 -40.85
N LEU A 828 -47.21 -47.69 -39.77
CA LEU A 828 -47.88 -48.25 -38.59
C LEU A 828 -49.31 -48.74 -38.84
N PRO A 829 -50.18 -48.06 -39.62
CA PRO A 829 -51.49 -48.59 -39.99
C PRO A 829 -51.37 -49.92 -40.75
N LEU A 830 -50.38 -50.04 -41.63
CA LEU A 830 -50.21 -51.23 -42.47
C LEU A 830 -49.73 -52.44 -41.67
N LEU A 831 -48.75 -52.25 -40.78
CA LEU A 831 -48.29 -53.32 -39.88
C LEU A 831 -49.39 -53.75 -38.88
N THR A 832 -50.22 -52.80 -38.40
CA THR A 832 -51.15 -53.05 -37.29
C THR A 832 -52.62 -53.22 -37.73
N SER A 833 -52.86 -53.41 -39.03
CA SER A 833 -54.21 -53.51 -39.63
C SER A 833 -55.15 -52.35 -39.26
N GLY A 834 -54.60 -51.14 -39.16
CA GLY A 834 -55.29 -49.90 -38.81
C GLY A 834 -55.52 -49.66 -37.33
N ARG A 835 -55.14 -50.58 -36.43
CA ARG A 835 -55.36 -50.42 -34.98
C ARG A 835 -54.64 -49.18 -34.43
N TYR A 836 -53.38 -48.99 -34.82
CA TYR A 836 -52.58 -47.82 -34.47
C TYR A 836 -52.29 -47.04 -35.76
N HIS A 837 -52.49 -45.72 -35.75
CA HIS A 837 -52.33 -44.91 -36.95
C HIS A 837 -51.65 -43.55 -36.72
N ASP A 838 -51.83 -42.94 -35.55
CA ASP A 838 -51.10 -41.73 -35.16
C ASP A 838 -50.05 -42.03 -34.09
N VAL A 839 -48.95 -41.29 -34.12
CA VAL A 839 -47.79 -41.40 -33.24
C VAL A 839 -47.27 -40.01 -32.90
N HIS A 840 -46.81 -39.84 -31.66
CA HIS A 840 -46.08 -38.66 -31.22
C HIS A 840 -44.73 -39.10 -30.63
N LEU A 841 -43.66 -38.48 -31.12
CA LEU A 841 -42.27 -38.70 -30.72
C LEU A 841 -41.76 -37.46 -29.98
N ARG A 842 -41.37 -37.61 -28.71
CA ARG A 842 -40.87 -36.49 -27.89
C ARG A 842 -39.64 -36.87 -27.11
N THR A 843 -38.68 -35.96 -27.01
CA THR A 843 -37.58 -36.01 -26.04
C THR A 843 -37.87 -34.97 -24.96
N GLU A 844 -37.61 -35.29 -23.69
CA GLU A 844 -37.68 -34.30 -22.60
C GLU A 844 -36.40 -33.46 -22.57
N GLU A 845 -36.47 -32.25 -22.01
CA GLU A 845 -35.29 -31.39 -21.83
C GLU A 845 -34.51 -31.84 -20.58
N GLU A 846 -33.30 -32.37 -20.79
CA GLU A 846 -32.41 -32.87 -19.73
C GLU A 846 -31.18 -31.97 -19.61
N GLU A 847 -30.98 -31.35 -18.45
CA GLU A 847 -29.92 -30.37 -18.23
C GLU A 847 -28.51 -30.95 -18.50
N GLY A 848 -27.71 -30.21 -19.27
CA GLY A 848 -26.38 -30.65 -19.70
C GLY A 848 -26.35 -31.47 -20.99
N THR A 849 -27.47 -32.00 -21.48
CA THR A 849 -27.54 -32.71 -22.76
C THR A 849 -27.82 -31.75 -23.93
N ALA A 850 -27.20 -32.00 -25.09
CA ALA A 850 -27.47 -31.23 -26.33
C ALA A 850 -28.56 -31.88 -27.20
N SER A 851 -28.90 -33.15 -26.94
CA SER A 851 -29.91 -33.95 -27.63
C SER A 851 -31.30 -33.88 -27.00
N GLY A 852 -31.39 -33.44 -25.74
CA GLY A 852 -32.48 -33.84 -24.85
C GLY A 852 -32.29 -35.26 -24.31
N GLY A 853 -33.16 -35.63 -23.39
CA GLY A 853 -33.20 -36.94 -22.73
C GLY A 853 -33.93 -38.02 -23.57
N PRO A 854 -34.41 -39.11 -22.95
CA PRO A 854 -34.87 -40.30 -23.67
C PRO A 854 -36.09 -40.06 -24.56
N LEU A 855 -36.12 -40.75 -25.71
CA LEU A 855 -37.20 -40.67 -26.69
C LEU A 855 -38.47 -41.37 -26.18
N GLN A 856 -39.46 -40.59 -25.79
CA GLN A 856 -40.82 -41.04 -25.51
C GLN A 856 -41.59 -41.29 -26.81
N VAL A 857 -42.22 -42.47 -26.89
CA VAL A 857 -43.11 -42.87 -27.99
C VAL A 857 -44.52 -43.07 -27.43
N ARG A 858 -45.49 -42.32 -27.95
CA ARG A 858 -46.92 -42.49 -27.66
C ARG A 858 -47.69 -42.70 -28.96
N VAL A 859 -48.68 -43.58 -28.97
CA VAL A 859 -49.49 -43.88 -30.17
C VAL A 859 -50.96 -43.90 -29.86
N TRP A 860 -51.78 -43.53 -30.84
CA TRP A 860 -53.23 -43.54 -30.71
C TRP A 860 -53.77 -44.96 -30.85
N ASP A 861 -54.31 -45.54 -29.76
CA ASP A 861 -55.03 -46.82 -29.85
C ASP A 861 -56.51 -46.55 -30.18
N THR A 862 -56.95 -46.96 -31.36
CA THR A 862 -58.34 -46.85 -31.82
C THR A 862 -59.35 -47.50 -30.86
N ALA A 863 -58.94 -48.51 -30.08
CA ALA A 863 -59.80 -49.18 -29.11
C ALA A 863 -59.86 -48.47 -27.74
N ALA A 864 -58.86 -47.66 -27.38
CA ALA A 864 -58.83 -46.90 -26.12
C ALA A 864 -59.33 -45.46 -26.28
N GLY A 865 -59.18 -44.88 -27.47
CA GLY A 865 -59.52 -43.48 -27.75
C GLY A 865 -58.54 -42.48 -27.15
N GLU A 866 -57.29 -42.89 -26.91
CA GLU A 866 -56.25 -42.05 -26.32
C GLU A 866 -54.82 -42.41 -26.81
N TYR A 867 -53.86 -41.55 -26.45
CA TYR A 867 -52.43 -41.72 -26.71
C TYR A 867 -51.75 -42.59 -25.64
N VAL A 868 -51.61 -43.89 -25.91
CA VAL A 868 -50.95 -44.84 -25.01
C VAL A 868 -49.42 -44.85 -25.22
N PRO A 869 -48.61 -44.92 -24.14
CA PRO A 869 -47.15 -45.03 -24.25
C PRO A 869 -46.73 -46.46 -24.63
N LYS A 870 -45.53 -46.63 -25.24
CA LYS A 870 -44.99 -47.96 -25.61
C LYS A 870 -45.03 -49.00 -24.46
N SER A 871 -44.87 -48.55 -23.21
CA SER A 871 -44.89 -49.41 -22.01
C SER A 871 -46.27 -49.98 -21.64
N ALA A 872 -47.37 -49.44 -22.18
CA ALA A 872 -48.73 -49.91 -21.92
C ALA A 872 -49.20 -51.01 -22.92
N LEU A 873 -48.31 -51.48 -23.80
CA LEU A 873 -48.64 -52.33 -24.93
C LEU A 873 -48.19 -53.78 -24.74
N SER A 874 -48.87 -54.71 -25.42
CA SER A 874 -48.42 -56.10 -25.49
C SER A 874 -47.12 -56.23 -26.29
N GLY A 875 -46.28 -57.21 -25.95
CA GLY A 875 -44.94 -57.38 -26.55
C GLY A 875 -44.95 -57.32 -28.08
N GLY A 876 -45.78 -58.13 -28.74
CA GLY A 876 -45.87 -58.13 -30.22
C GLY A 876 -46.34 -56.81 -30.84
N ALA A 877 -47.11 -55.97 -30.11
CA ALA A 877 -47.44 -54.62 -30.57
C ALA A 877 -46.29 -53.64 -30.34
N ALA A 878 -45.59 -53.74 -29.20
CA ALA A 878 -44.38 -52.98 -28.92
C ALA A 878 -43.22 -53.30 -29.89
N ASP A 879 -43.16 -54.55 -30.39
CA ASP A 879 -42.25 -54.99 -31.45
C ASP A 879 -42.61 -54.37 -32.80
N GLN A 880 -43.88 -54.46 -33.23
CA GLN A 880 -44.37 -53.80 -34.45
C GLN A 880 -44.08 -52.29 -34.45
N LEU A 881 -44.28 -51.62 -33.33
CA LEU A 881 -43.95 -50.21 -33.14
C LEU A 881 -42.43 -49.96 -33.19
N SER A 882 -41.63 -50.85 -32.61
CA SER A 882 -40.17 -50.73 -32.67
C SER A 882 -39.63 -50.95 -34.09
N LEU A 883 -40.29 -51.79 -34.89
CA LEU A 883 -39.97 -52.02 -36.29
C LEU A 883 -40.41 -50.82 -37.16
N ALA A 884 -41.64 -50.34 -36.98
CA ALA A 884 -42.15 -49.15 -37.65
C ALA A 884 -41.26 -47.93 -37.41
N LEU A 885 -40.85 -47.70 -36.14
CA LEU A 885 -39.96 -46.60 -35.77
C LEU A 885 -38.57 -46.72 -36.42
N ARG A 886 -37.98 -47.92 -36.46
CA ARG A 886 -36.67 -48.15 -37.11
C ARG A 886 -36.73 -47.90 -38.62
N LEU A 887 -37.74 -48.42 -39.30
CA LEU A 887 -37.95 -48.21 -40.74
C LEU A 887 -38.20 -46.73 -41.06
N ALA A 888 -39.12 -46.08 -40.33
CA ALA A 888 -39.42 -44.67 -40.48
C ALA A 888 -38.21 -43.76 -40.20
N PHE A 889 -37.40 -44.09 -39.19
CA PHE A 889 -36.17 -43.36 -38.88
C PHE A 889 -35.10 -43.54 -39.97
N ALA A 890 -34.92 -44.75 -40.50
CA ALA A 890 -33.99 -44.99 -41.61
C ALA A 890 -34.37 -44.15 -42.84
N ILE A 891 -35.65 -44.14 -43.22
CA ILE A 891 -36.17 -43.32 -44.33
C ILE A 891 -36.05 -41.80 -44.00
N ALA A 892 -36.24 -41.41 -42.74
CA ALA A 892 -36.02 -40.04 -42.28
C ALA A 892 -34.53 -39.62 -42.31
N ALA A 893 -33.60 -40.56 -42.15
CA ALA A 893 -32.16 -40.31 -42.19
C ALA A 893 -31.59 -40.25 -43.61
N LEU A 894 -32.22 -40.91 -44.59
CA LEU A 894 -31.74 -40.91 -45.98
C LEU A 894 -31.62 -39.46 -46.54
N PRO A 895 -30.47 -39.12 -47.19
CA PRO A 895 -30.31 -37.89 -47.95
C PRO A 895 -31.33 -37.80 -49.08
N ARG A 896 -31.93 -36.61 -49.26
CA ARG A 896 -32.85 -36.32 -50.37
C ARG A 896 -32.17 -35.64 -51.57
N GLU A 897 -30.85 -35.45 -51.51
CA GLU A 897 -30.07 -34.76 -52.52
C GLU A 897 -29.28 -35.78 -53.35
N LEU A 898 -29.68 -35.93 -54.63
CA LEU A 898 -28.88 -36.48 -55.74
C LEU A 898 -28.20 -37.85 -55.54
N ALA A 899 -28.96 -38.94 -55.71
CA ALA A 899 -28.50 -40.23 -56.26
C ALA A 899 -27.20 -40.86 -55.69
N ALA A 900 -26.84 -40.55 -54.43
CA ALA A 900 -25.48 -40.78 -53.93
C ALA A 900 -25.21 -42.18 -53.36
N ALA A 901 -26.24 -42.98 -53.05
CA ALA A 901 -26.09 -44.37 -52.62
C ALA A 901 -27.41 -45.16 -52.77
N PRO A 902 -27.38 -46.35 -53.38
CA PRO A 902 -28.41 -47.36 -53.22
C PRO A 902 -28.57 -47.74 -51.74
N GLY A 903 -29.68 -47.35 -51.13
CA GLY A 903 -30.04 -47.83 -49.79
C GLY A 903 -30.49 -49.28 -49.86
N PHE A 904 -29.92 -50.14 -48.99
CA PHE A 904 -30.48 -51.47 -48.74
C PHE A 904 -30.98 -51.57 -47.30
N VAL A 905 -31.93 -52.47 -47.06
CA VAL A 905 -32.37 -52.86 -45.71
C VAL A 905 -32.34 -54.37 -45.59
N LEU A 906 -31.76 -54.87 -44.49
CA LEU A 906 -31.76 -56.29 -44.12
C LEU A 906 -32.67 -56.46 -42.90
N LEU A 907 -33.67 -57.33 -43.01
CA LEU A 907 -34.58 -57.71 -41.94
C LEU A 907 -34.33 -59.18 -41.59
N ASP A 908 -33.61 -59.40 -40.50
CA ASP A 908 -33.30 -60.72 -39.96
C ASP A 908 -34.32 -61.12 -38.88
N GLU A 909 -34.96 -62.27 -39.09
CA GLU A 909 -36.03 -62.87 -38.29
C GLU A 909 -37.11 -61.91 -37.71
N PRO A 910 -37.66 -60.97 -38.50
CA PRO A 910 -38.60 -59.96 -38.02
C PRO A 910 -40.01 -60.51 -37.71
N LEU A 911 -40.24 -61.81 -37.93
CA LEU A 911 -41.52 -62.50 -37.74
C LEU A 911 -41.61 -63.30 -36.44
N SER A 912 -40.53 -63.39 -35.67
CA SER A 912 -40.38 -64.30 -34.53
C SER A 912 -41.42 -64.12 -33.39
N SER A 913 -42.05 -62.95 -33.25
CA SER A 913 -43.15 -62.68 -32.29
C SER A 913 -44.53 -62.46 -32.96
N PHE A 914 -44.63 -62.65 -34.27
CA PHE A 914 -45.81 -62.29 -35.06
C PHE A 914 -46.74 -63.49 -35.33
N ASP A 915 -48.05 -63.27 -35.17
CA ASP A 915 -49.04 -64.24 -35.64
C ASP A 915 -49.24 -64.12 -37.16
N ARG A 916 -49.98 -65.06 -37.76
CA ARG A 916 -50.20 -65.10 -39.22
C ARG A 916 -50.76 -63.79 -39.81
N GLY A 917 -51.54 -63.03 -39.03
CA GLY A 917 -52.04 -61.71 -39.44
C GLY A 917 -50.95 -60.65 -39.44
N ARG A 918 -50.21 -60.52 -38.33
CA ARG A 918 -49.05 -59.62 -38.22
C ARG A 918 -47.95 -59.94 -39.23
N THR A 919 -47.76 -61.23 -39.53
CA THR A 919 -46.79 -61.71 -40.52
C THR A 919 -47.15 -61.28 -41.94
N GLN A 920 -48.39 -61.52 -42.38
CA GLN A 920 -48.84 -61.06 -43.70
C GLN A 920 -48.80 -59.53 -43.81
N ALA A 921 -49.15 -58.82 -42.74
CA ALA A 921 -49.06 -57.36 -42.66
C ALA A 921 -47.62 -56.85 -42.84
N LEU A 922 -46.62 -57.50 -42.23
CA LEU A 922 -45.21 -57.15 -42.47
C LEU A 922 -44.79 -57.46 -43.91
N VAL A 923 -45.08 -58.65 -44.43
CA VAL A 923 -44.67 -59.02 -45.79
C VAL A 923 -45.26 -58.05 -46.82
N ASN A 924 -46.51 -57.63 -46.66
CA ASN A 924 -47.15 -56.61 -47.51
C ASN A 924 -46.46 -55.22 -47.46
N VAL A 925 -45.82 -54.85 -46.34
CA VAL A 925 -45.03 -53.62 -46.21
C VAL A 925 -43.63 -53.79 -46.84
N VAL A 926 -43.07 -55.00 -46.73
CA VAL A 926 -41.74 -55.36 -47.24
C VAL A 926 -41.71 -55.51 -48.76
N THR A 927 -42.75 -56.08 -49.36
CA THR A 927 -42.91 -56.20 -50.82
C THR A 927 -43.68 -55.03 -51.45
N GLY A 928 -44.25 -54.15 -50.63
CA GLY A 928 -45.02 -52.98 -51.04
C GLY A 928 -44.17 -51.75 -51.39
N GLU A 929 -44.79 -50.80 -52.09
CA GLU A 929 -44.10 -49.63 -52.65
C GLU A 929 -43.41 -48.74 -51.59
N ILE A 930 -43.88 -48.72 -50.33
CA ILE A 930 -43.37 -47.77 -49.31
C ILE A 930 -41.90 -48.02 -48.96
N LEU A 931 -41.43 -49.28 -48.94
CA LEU A 931 -40.00 -49.56 -48.80
C LEU A 931 -39.30 -49.52 -50.17
N GLY A 932 -39.92 -50.01 -51.25
CA GLY A 932 -39.33 -49.99 -52.60
C GLY A 932 -39.11 -48.59 -53.19
N GLN A 933 -39.81 -47.56 -52.72
CA GLN A 933 -39.58 -46.15 -53.07
C GLN A 933 -38.36 -45.54 -52.34
N HIS A 934 -37.77 -46.23 -51.38
CA HIS A 934 -36.75 -45.69 -50.46
C HIS A 934 -35.51 -46.59 -50.29
N PHE A 935 -35.62 -47.89 -50.57
CA PHE A 935 -34.51 -48.84 -50.59
C PHE A 935 -34.54 -49.61 -51.91
N GLU A 936 -33.41 -49.63 -52.62
CA GLU A 936 -33.27 -50.37 -53.90
C GLU A 936 -33.17 -51.89 -53.67
N GLN A 937 -32.78 -52.32 -52.48
CA GLN A 937 -32.68 -53.73 -52.09
C GLN A 937 -33.30 -53.95 -50.71
N VAL A 938 -34.22 -54.92 -50.63
CA VAL A 938 -34.89 -55.33 -49.39
C VAL A 938 -34.60 -56.81 -49.19
N LEU A 939 -33.73 -57.12 -48.24
CA LEU A 939 -33.35 -58.49 -47.89
C LEU A 939 -34.16 -58.93 -46.66
N PHE A 940 -34.77 -60.11 -46.74
CA PHE A 940 -35.67 -60.63 -45.71
C PHE A 940 -35.29 -62.08 -45.40
N VAL A 941 -34.92 -62.36 -44.15
CA VAL A 941 -34.53 -63.69 -43.68
C VAL A 941 -35.56 -64.15 -42.67
N SER A 942 -36.20 -65.31 -42.91
CA SER A 942 -36.97 -65.99 -41.87
C SER A 942 -37.18 -67.48 -42.11
N HIS A 943 -37.13 -68.27 -41.03
CA HIS A 943 -37.56 -69.67 -40.97
C HIS A 943 -39.09 -69.85 -40.92
N SER A 944 -39.88 -68.76 -40.87
CA SER A 944 -41.33 -68.79 -40.65
C SER A 944 -42.11 -69.20 -41.90
N SER A 945 -42.80 -70.34 -41.84
CA SER A 945 -43.71 -70.82 -42.91
C SER A 945 -45.10 -70.14 -42.91
N ALA A 946 -45.25 -69.00 -42.23
CA ALA A 946 -46.54 -68.31 -42.06
C ALA A 946 -46.93 -67.39 -43.24
N PHE A 947 -46.03 -67.17 -44.20
CA PHE A 947 -46.24 -66.41 -45.44
C PHE A 947 -45.89 -67.25 -46.68
N ASP A 948 -46.33 -66.80 -47.86
CA ASP A 948 -45.97 -67.41 -49.15
C ASP A 948 -44.65 -66.80 -49.68
N PRO A 949 -43.57 -67.60 -49.84
CA PRO A 949 -42.30 -67.13 -50.40
C PRO A 949 -42.40 -66.59 -51.83
N ALA A 950 -43.42 -67.00 -52.61
CA ALA A 950 -43.63 -66.50 -53.97
C ALA A 950 -44.04 -65.01 -54.03
N MET A 951 -44.32 -64.37 -52.89
CA MET A 951 -44.47 -62.92 -52.80
C MET A 951 -43.15 -62.16 -53.00
N PHE A 952 -41.99 -62.83 -52.87
CA PHE A 952 -40.68 -62.25 -53.11
C PHE A 952 -40.18 -62.64 -54.52
N PRO A 953 -39.78 -61.68 -55.38
CA PRO A 953 -39.26 -61.98 -56.72
C PRO A 953 -38.02 -62.89 -56.69
N TYR A 954 -37.20 -62.76 -55.65
CA TYR A 954 -36.03 -63.59 -55.41
C TYR A 954 -36.04 -64.18 -54.00
N HIS A 955 -35.64 -65.44 -53.89
CA HIS A 955 -35.51 -66.18 -52.63
C HIS A 955 -34.29 -67.11 -52.66
N VAL A 956 -33.75 -67.40 -51.48
CA VAL A 956 -32.64 -68.34 -51.27
C VAL A 956 -32.98 -69.18 -50.04
N TYR A 957 -33.07 -70.50 -50.20
CA TYR A 957 -33.24 -71.43 -49.10
C TYR A 957 -31.88 -71.97 -48.67
N MET A 958 -31.62 -71.94 -47.36
CA MET A 958 -30.37 -72.41 -46.77
C MET A 958 -30.64 -73.43 -45.67
N GLU A 959 -29.87 -74.52 -45.67
CA GLU A 959 -29.91 -75.55 -44.64
C GLU A 959 -28.50 -75.75 -44.09
N ASN A 960 -28.33 -75.68 -42.76
CA ASN A 960 -27.03 -75.79 -42.08
C ASN A 960 -25.92 -74.87 -42.65
N GLY A 961 -26.28 -73.69 -43.17
CA GLY A 961 -25.37 -72.71 -43.78
C GLY A 961 -25.05 -72.94 -45.26
N VAL A 962 -25.60 -73.99 -45.89
CA VAL A 962 -25.44 -74.28 -47.33
C VAL A 962 -26.69 -73.86 -48.09
N VAL A 963 -26.53 -73.23 -49.26
CA VAL A 963 -27.65 -72.92 -50.16
C VAL A 963 -28.16 -74.21 -50.80
N VAL A 964 -29.45 -74.51 -50.60
CA VAL A 964 -30.13 -75.70 -51.13
C VAL A 964 -30.91 -75.36 -52.41
N GLU A 965 -31.53 -74.18 -52.44
CA GLU A 965 -32.32 -73.68 -53.58
C GLU A 965 -32.16 -72.15 -53.68
N SER A 966 -32.12 -71.63 -54.90
CA SER A 966 -32.04 -70.20 -55.19
C SER A 966 -32.56 -69.92 -56.59
N ASN A 967 -33.34 -68.85 -56.75
CA ASN A 967 -33.80 -68.36 -58.06
C ASN A 967 -33.10 -67.05 -58.50
N LEU A 968 -32.01 -66.65 -57.81
CA LEU A 968 -31.25 -65.45 -58.13
C LEU A 968 -30.65 -65.51 -59.55
N PRO A 969 -30.58 -64.39 -60.29
CA PRO A 969 -30.01 -64.36 -61.62
C PRO A 969 -28.50 -64.66 -61.59
N VAL A 970 -28.08 -65.70 -62.30
CA VAL A 970 -26.67 -66.10 -62.40
C VAL A 970 -25.92 -65.09 -63.25
N VAL A 971 -25.29 -64.11 -62.60
CA VAL A 971 -24.36 -63.17 -63.24
C VAL A 971 -23.09 -63.94 -63.61
N ALA A 972 -22.79 -64.05 -64.90
CA ALA A 972 -21.53 -64.60 -65.36
C ALA A 972 -20.38 -63.69 -64.89
N LEU A 973 -19.43 -64.24 -64.12
CA LEU A 973 -18.27 -63.48 -63.66
C LEU A 973 -17.45 -62.99 -64.87
N VAL A 974 -17.46 -61.68 -65.09
CA VAL A 974 -16.42 -61.02 -65.87
C VAL A 974 -15.11 -61.17 -65.07
N PRO A 975 -14.02 -61.71 -65.65
CA PRO A 975 -12.75 -61.79 -64.96
C PRO A 975 -12.27 -60.40 -64.56
N ALA A 976 -12.02 -60.18 -63.27
CA ALA A 976 -11.45 -58.92 -62.81
C ALA A 976 -10.05 -58.72 -63.46
N PRO A 977 -9.71 -57.50 -63.90
CA PRO A 977 -8.39 -57.23 -64.44
C PRO A 977 -7.34 -57.48 -63.36
N ALA A 978 -6.19 -58.06 -63.75
CA ALA A 978 -5.15 -58.44 -62.80
C ALA A 978 -4.54 -57.21 -62.11
N MET A 979 -4.90 -57.01 -60.84
CA MET A 979 -4.19 -56.11 -59.94
C MET A 979 -2.82 -56.71 -59.65
N ASN A 980 -1.76 -56.09 -60.17
CA ASN A 980 -0.39 -56.55 -59.93
C ASN A 980 -0.04 -56.44 -58.44
N SER A 981 0.60 -57.49 -57.91
CA SER A 981 0.96 -57.59 -56.51
C SER A 981 2.15 -56.70 -56.13
N ASN A 982 1.93 -55.84 -55.13
CA ASN A 982 2.82 -55.41 -54.05
C ASN A 982 1.94 -54.54 -53.12
N GLU A 983 1.89 -54.73 -51.80
CA GLU A 983 2.90 -55.28 -50.89
C GLU A 983 2.35 -56.37 -49.94
N SER A 984 3.23 -56.90 -49.10
CA SER A 984 3.04 -58.12 -48.31
C SER A 984 2.83 -57.89 -46.81
N GLN A 985 2.00 -58.76 -46.21
CA GLN A 985 2.06 -59.19 -44.80
C GLN A 985 1.89 -58.13 -43.68
N SER A 986 0.72 -58.16 -43.05
CA SER A 986 0.66 -58.42 -41.61
C SER A 986 -0.64 -59.14 -41.25
N GLU A 987 -0.54 -60.26 -40.53
CA GLU A 987 -1.69 -60.94 -39.94
C GLU A 987 -2.01 -60.38 -38.55
N GLY A 988 -3.24 -60.57 -38.07
CA GLY A 988 -3.42 -60.99 -36.68
C GLY A 988 -4.13 -60.04 -35.71
N ALA A 989 -5.36 -60.46 -35.35
CA ALA A 989 -5.95 -60.35 -34.00
C ALA A 989 -6.10 -58.97 -33.33
N GLU A 990 -7.29 -58.38 -33.48
CA GLU A 990 -7.86 -57.57 -32.41
C GLU A 990 -8.11 -58.42 -31.14
N LYS A 991 -7.81 -57.88 -29.96
CA LYS A 991 -8.27 -58.36 -28.66
C LYS A 991 -8.48 -57.21 -27.68
N GLU A 992 -9.49 -57.35 -26.83
CA GLU A 992 -9.94 -56.31 -25.90
C GLU A 992 -9.03 -56.15 -24.66
N SER A 993 -8.71 -54.90 -24.30
CA SER A 993 -8.58 -54.37 -22.93
C SER A 993 -8.38 -52.84 -23.05
N VAL A 994 -9.15 -51.94 -22.44
CA VAL A 994 -9.50 -51.72 -21.01
C VAL A 994 -8.33 -51.11 -20.22
N ALA A 995 -8.60 -49.98 -19.55
CA ALA A 995 -7.75 -49.25 -18.58
C ALA A 995 -6.48 -48.56 -19.14
N GLU A 996 -5.91 -47.49 -18.55
CA GLU A 996 -6.41 -46.45 -17.63
C GLU A 996 -5.41 -45.24 -17.63
N VAL A 997 -5.73 -44.17 -16.90
CA VAL A 997 -4.98 -42.91 -16.72
C VAL A 997 -3.58 -43.08 -16.10
N ALA A 998 -2.53 -42.45 -16.66
CA ALA A 998 -1.48 -41.72 -15.90
C ALA A 998 -0.42 -41.03 -16.79
N GLY A 999 0.06 -39.84 -16.38
CA GLY A 999 1.00 -38.98 -17.11
C GLY A 999 2.51 -39.17 -16.92
N GLY A 1000 3.27 -38.12 -17.27
CA GLY A 1000 4.75 -38.09 -17.39
C GLY A 1000 5.15 -37.94 -18.87
N VAL A 1001 5.54 -36.77 -19.39
CA VAL A 1001 6.69 -35.90 -19.06
C VAL A 1001 8.04 -36.58 -19.30
N SER A 1002 8.66 -36.25 -20.43
CA SER A 1002 10.11 -36.11 -20.61
C SER A 1002 10.37 -35.24 -21.85
N GLU A 1003 11.37 -34.37 -21.78
CA GLU A 1003 11.85 -33.59 -22.92
C GLU A 1003 12.91 -34.39 -23.70
N GLU A 1004 13.05 -34.16 -25.01
CA GLU A 1004 14.34 -33.71 -25.52
C GLU A 1004 14.26 -33.01 -26.89
N LYS A 1005 15.32 -32.28 -27.23
CA LYS A 1005 15.40 -31.36 -28.37
C LYS A 1005 15.68 -32.08 -29.69
N LYS A 1006 15.18 -31.50 -30.78
CA LYS A 1006 16.10 -30.96 -31.79
C LYS A 1006 15.52 -29.70 -32.46
N VAL A 1007 16.42 -28.82 -32.92
CA VAL A 1007 16.12 -27.60 -33.66
C VAL A 1007 16.83 -27.68 -35.00
N GLU A 1008 16.07 -27.57 -36.09
CA GLU A 1008 16.46 -27.46 -37.50
C GLU A 1008 15.14 -27.25 -38.27
N GLU A 1009 15.01 -26.40 -39.28
CA GLU A 1009 15.84 -25.27 -39.72
C GLU A 1009 14.93 -24.32 -40.53
N VAL A 1010 15.17 -23.00 -40.50
CA VAL A 1010 14.38 -22.02 -41.25
C VAL A 1010 15.32 -21.14 -42.06
N GLU A 1011 15.29 -21.28 -43.39
CA GLU A 1011 15.91 -20.32 -44.32
C GLU A 1011 14.85 -19.60 -45.19
N PRO A 1012 15.08 -18.33 -45.60
CA PRO A 1012 14.06 -17.50 -46.24
C PRO A 1012 14.41 -17.00 -47.66
N ALA A 1013 13.42 -17.01 -48.56
CA ALA A 1013 13.37 -16.15 -49.75
C ALA A 1013 11.91 -16.09 -50.28
N SER A 1014 11.45 -15.06 -50.99
CA SER A 1014 12.12 -13.83 -51.44
C SER A 1014 11.23 -12.59 -51.23
N VAL A 1015 11.87 -11.43 -51.01
CA VAL A 1015 11.21 -10.13 -51.21
C VAL A 1015 11.38 -9.75 -52.67
N GLY A 1016 10.28 -9.51 -53.37
CA GLY A 1016 10.25 -8.81 -54.64
C GLY A 1016 9.54 -7.48 -54.43
N GLY A 1017 10.21 -6.37 -54.77
CA GLY A 1017 9.61 -5.05 -54.81
C GLY A 1017 9.77 -4.43 -56.18
N ASP A 1018 8.72 -3.78 -56.67
CA ASP A 1018 8.78 -2.51 -57.40
C ASP A 1018 7.36 -1.97 -57.59
N LEU A 1019 7.23 -0.63 -57.57
CA LEU A 1019 6.01 0.19 -57.67
C LEU A 1019 5.03 0.16 -56.48
#